data_AF-A0A761BZG6-F1
#
_entry.id   AF-A0A761BZG6-F1
#
_cell.length_a   1.000
_cell.length_b   1.000
_cell.length_c   1.000
_cell.angle_alpha   90.00
_cell.angle_beta   90.00
_cell.angle_gamma   90.00
#
_symmetry.space_group_name_H-M   'P 1'
#
loop_
_entity.id
_entity.type
_entity.pdbx_description
1 polymer ?
#
loop_
_entity_poly.entity_id
_entity_poly.type
_entity_poly.pdbx_seq_one_letter_code
_entity_poly.pdbx_strand_id
1 'polypeptide(L)'
;LTLDTAQGEEGTGHAEGASGTFRTSFLPATTAPQTPAEYDAVWSAWRRAAPAEESRGRAAVVQKMRACLNNGNAVLNVGESGLTTLPDCLPAHITTLVIPDNNLTSLPALPPELRTLEVSGNQLTSLPVLPPGLLELSIFSNPLTHLPALPSGLCKLWIFGNQLTSLPVLPPGLQELSVSDNQLASLPALPSELCKLWAYNNQLTSLPMLPSGLQELSVSDNQLASLPTLPSELYKLWAYNNRLTSLPALPSGLKELIVSGNRLTSLPVLPSELKELMVSGNRLTSLPMLPSGLLSLSVYRNQLTRLPESLIHLSSETTVNLEGNPLSERTLQALREITSAPGYSGPIIRFDMAGASAPRETRALHLAAADWLVPAREGEPAPADRWHMFGQEDNADAFSLFLDRLSETENFIKDAGFKAQISSWLAQLAEDEALRANTFAMATEATSSCEDRVTFFLHQMKNVQLVHNAEKGQYDNDLAALVATGREMFRLGKLEQIAREKVRTLALVDEIEVWLAYQNKLKKSLGLTSVTSEMRFFDVSGVTVTDLQDAELQVKAAEKSEFREWILQWGPLHRVLERKAPERVNALREKQISDYEETYRMLSDTELRPSGLVGNTDAERTIGARAMESAKKTFLDGLRPLVEEMLGSYLNAQWRRN
;
A
#
# COMPACT_ATOMS: atom_id res chain seq x y z
N LEU A 1 64.26 -29.80 15.12
CA LEU A 1 64.69 -31.05 15.76
C LEU A 1 64.09 -31.08 17.16
N THR A 2 62.90 -31.71 17.26
CA THR A 2 62.43 -32.60 18.34
C THR A 2 63.02 -32.42 19.75
N LEU A 3 62.18 -32.16 20.76
CA LEU A 3 61.62 -33.21 21.64
C LEU A 3 60.74 -32.63 22.78
N ASP A 4 59.65 -33.38 23.03
CA ASP A 4 58.72 -33.32 24.15
C ASP A 4 59.36 -33.45 25.54
N THR A 5 58.64 -33.01 26.58
CA THR A 5 58.22 -33.90 27.68
C THR A 5 57.20 -33.20 28.60
N ALA A 6 56.17 -33.95 28.97
CA ALA A 6 55.13 -33.60 29.94
C ALA A 6 55.43 -34.23 31.31
N GLN A 7 54.96 -33.60 32.38
CA GLN A 7 54.62 -34.12 33.74
C GLN A 7 54.10 -32.88 34.53
N GLY A 8 53.01 -32.85 35.29
CA GLY A 8 52.20 -33.90 35.90
C GLY A 8 52.52 -34.03 37.39
N GLU A 9 52.09 -33.09 38.24
CA GLU A 9 52.08 -33.26 39.71
C GLU A 9 50.84 -32.62 40.36
N GLU A 10 50.00 -33.49 40.94
CA GLU A 10 49.08 -33.17 42.04
C GLU A 10 49.89 -33.09 43.34
N GLY A 11 49.59 -32.12 44.20
CA GLY A 11 50.23 -31.99 45.50
C GLY A 11 49.52 -30.98 46.40
N THR A 12 48.79 -31.52 47.36
CA THR A 12 47.97 -30.86 48.38
C THR A 12 48.77 -29.94 49.31
N GLY A 13 48.17 -28.80 49.68
CA GLY A 13 48.70 -27.89 50.68
C GLY A 13 47.59 -27.23 51.48
N HIS A 14 47.28 -27.80 52.65
CA HIS A 14 46.50 -27.15 53.70
C HIS A 14 47.24 -25.93 54.26
N ALA A 15 46.54 -24.81 54.43
CA ALA A 15 46.92 -23.77 55.38
C ALA A 15 45.66 -23.12 55.98
N GLU A 16 45.51 -23.26 57.29
CA GLU A 16 44.51 -22.61 58.13
C GLU A 16 44.76 -21.10 58.25
N GLY A 17 43.67 -20.33 58.25
CA GLY A 17 43.41 -19.28 59.24
C GLY A 17 44.21 -17.98 59.20
N ALA A 18 43.62 -16.93 58.61
CA ALA A 18 43.67 -15.59 59.20
C ALA A 18 42.44 -14.78 58.75
N SER A 19 41.55 -14.60 59.72
CA SER A 19 40.35 -13.76 59.73
C SER A 19 40.60 -12.31 59.29
N GLY A 20 39.94 -11.91 58.20
CA GLY A 20 39.77 -10.53 57.77
C GLY A 20 38.32 -10.30 57.38
N THR A 21 37.51 -9.81 58.32
CA THR A 21 36.11 -9.45 58.12
C THR A 21 35.97 -8.24 57.20
N PHE A 22 35.78 -8.47 55.90
CA PHE A 22 35.10 -7.51 55.03
C PHE A 22 33.63 -7.92 54.93
N ARG A 23 32.77 -7.21 55.67
CA ARG A 23 31.32 -7.22 55.45
C ARG A 23 31.03 -6.60 54.08
N THR A 24 31.04 -7.41 53.04
CA THR A 24 30.25 -7.14 51.84
C THR A 24 28.87 -7.74 52.10
N SER A 25 27.91 -6.87 52.35
CA SER A 25 26.50 -7.20 52.51
C SER A 25 25.95 -7.78 51.22
N PHE A 26 26.05 -9.10 51.06
CA PHE A 26 25.19 -9.84 50.16
C PHE A 26 23.78 -9.79 50.73
N LEU A 27 22.92 -8.95 50.13
CA LEU A 27 21.48 -9.07 50.30
C LEU A 27 21.05 -10.42 49.68
N PRO A 28 20.37 -11.30 50.42
CA PRO A 28 19.85 -12.54 49.86
C PRO A 28 18.68 -12.23 48.90
N ALA A 29 18.45 -13.16 47.97
CA ALA A 29 17.37 -13.16 46.99
C ALA A 29 16.09 -12.49 47.49
N THR A 30 15.62 -11.48 46.74
CA THR A 30 14.37 -10.76 47.01
C THR A 30 13.19 -11.72 47.05
N THR A 31 12.77 -12.09 48.26
CA THR A 31 11.49 -12.71 48.54
C THR A 31 10.39 -11.79 48.02
N ALA A 32 9.49 -12.31 47.18
CA ALA A 32 8.33 -11.58 46.72
C ALA A 32 7.55 -11.02 47.93
N PRO A 33 7.11 -9.74 47.91
CA PRO A 33 6.42 -9.13 49.03
C PRO A 33 5.16 -9.94 49.40
N GLN A 34 5.04 -10.31 50.68
CA GLN A 34 4.00 -11.20 51.21
C GLN A 34 2.84 -10.42 51.83
N THR A 35 3.02 -9.11 52.08
CA THR A 35 1.99 -8.26 52.70
C THR A 35 1.60 -7.08 51.79
N PRO A 36 0.32 -6.64 51.81
CA PRO A 36 -0.11 -5.44 51.09
C PRO A 36 0.70 -4.17 51.42
N ALA A 37 1.28 -4.10 52.63
CA ALA A 37 2.12 -3.00 53.08
C ALA A 37 3.49 -2.96 52.37
N GLU A 38 4.06 -4.11 52.02
CA GLU A 38 5.33 -4.19 51.29
C GLU A 38 5.15 -3.81 49.81
N TYR A 39 4.05 -4.24 49.19
CA TYR A 39 3.65 -3.77 47.85
C TYR A 39 3.49 -2.26 47.82
N ASP A 40 2.80 -1.69 48.81
CA ASP A 40 2.57 -0.25 48.89
C ASP A 40 3.86 0.56 49.06
N ALA A 41 4.88 0.02 49.74
CA ALA A 41 6.17 0.68 49.88
C ALA A 41 6.92 0.76 48.53
N VAL A 42 6.97 -0.34 47.78
CA VAL A 42 7.62 -0.41 46.45
C VAL A 42 6.91 0.51 45.46
N TRP A 43 5.58 0.44 45.40
CA TRP A 43 4.79 1.28 44.48
C TRP A 43 4.87 2.77 44.81
N SER A 44 4.91 3.12 46.10
CA SER A 44 5.07 4.51 46.54
C SER A 44 6.46 5.06 46.24
N ALA A 45 7.49 4.22 46.24
CA ALA A 45 8.83 4.62 45.80
C ALA A 45 8.86 4.87 44.28
N TRP A 46 8.34 3.93 43.48
CA TRP A 46 8.28 4.06 42.02
C TRP A 46 7.46 5.27 41.54
N ARG A 47 6.33 5.55 42.20
CA ARG A 47 5.50 6.73 41.91
C ARG A 47 6.23 8.05 42.24
N ARG A 48 7.05 8.08 43.29
CA ARG A 48 7.82 9.28 43.67
C ARG A 48 9.01 9.52 42.75
N ALA A 49 9.55 8.46 42.14
CA ALA A 49 10.61 8.53 41.13
C ALA A 49 10.10 8.91 39.73
N ALA A 50 8.83 9.36 39.59
CA ALA A 50 8.25 9.72 38.31
C ALA A 50 8.83 11.04 37.76
N PRO A 51 9.16 11.09 36.46
CA PRO A 51 9.21 12.36 35.72
C PRO A 51 7.89 13.12 35.89
N ALA A 52 7.93 14.45 35.83
CA ALA A 52 6.77 15.30 36.10
C ALA A 52 5.56 14.97 35.21
N GLU A 53 5.81 14.62 33.95
CA GLU A 53 4.79 14.25 32.95
C GLU A 53 4.19 12.86 33.22
N GLU A 54 4.98 11.92 33.76
CA GLU A 54 4.52 10.56 34.06
C GLU A 54 3.80 10.44 35.41
N SER A 55 3.89 11.43 36.30
CA SER A 55 3.40 11.34 37.68
C SER A 55 1.92 10.92 37.78
N ARG A 56 1.06 11.49 36.92
CA ARG A 56 -0.37 11.11 36.84
C ARG A 56 -0.55 9.68 36.31
N GLY A 57 0.21 9.31 35.28
CA GLY A 57 0.20 7.97 34.69
C GLY A 57 0.62 6.91 35.71
N ARG A 58 1.75 7.11 36.38
CA ARG A 58 2.23 6.21 37.45
C ARG A 58 1.23 6.11 38.59
N ALA A 59 0.59 7.21 38.99
CA ALA A 59 -0.46 7.16 40.01
C ALA A 59 -1.66 6.30 39.59
N ALA A 60 -2.09 6.40 38.32
CA ALA A 60 -3.15 5.57 37.77
C ALA A 60 -2.77 4.08 37.74
N VAL A 61 -1.53 3.74 37.35
CA VAL A 61 -1.03 2.35 37.38
C VAL A 61 -1.01 1.79 38.81
N VAL A 62 -0.52 2.55 39.79
CA VAL A 62 -0.57 2.13 41.20
C VAL A 62 -2.00 1.91 41.68
N GLN A 63 -2.93 2.77 41.29
CA GLN A 63 -4.34 2.60 41.63
C GLN A 63 -4.92 1.31 41.03
N LYS A 64 -4.59 0.99 39.77
CA LYS A 64 -4.99 -0.27 39.13
C LYS A 64 -4.41 -1.49 39.84
N MET A 65 -3.12 -1.48 40.17
CA MET A 65 -2.48 -2.59 40.90
C MET A 65 -3.10 -2.78 42.30
N ARG A 66 -3.42 -1.69 43.02
CA ARG A 66 -4.15 -1.75 44.30
C ARG A 66 -5.55 -2.32 44.12
N ALA A 67 -6.25 -1.93 43.05
CA ALA A 67 -7.56 -2.49 42.75
C ALA A 67 -7.47 -4.01 42.60
N CYS A 68 -6.50 -4.50 41.80
CA CYS A 68 -6.28 -5.94 41.60
C CYS A 68 -6.01 -6.71 42.92
N LEU A 69 -5.21 -6.15 43.84
CA LEU A 69 -4.99 -6.77 45.16
C LEU A 69 -6.27 -6.77 46.03
N ASN A 70 -7.06 -5.71 45.99
CA ASN A 70 -8.22 -5.56 46.87
C ASN A 70 -9.45 -6.36 46.40
N ASN A 71 -9.66 -6.46 45.09
CA ASN A 71 -10.82 -7.14 44.51
C ASN A 71 -10.50 -8.55 43.98
N GLY A 72 -9.24 -8.97 44.02
CA GLY A 72 -8.79 -10.26 43.49
C GLY A 72 -8.81 -10.36 41.97
N ASN A 73 -8.92 -9.24 41.24
CA ASN A 73 -8.88 -9.22 39.78
C ASN A 73 -7.51 -9.70 39.29
N ALA A 74 -7.51 -10.73 38.44
CA ALA A 74 -6.31 -11.36 37.89
C ALA A 74 -5.85 -10.72 36.57
N VAL A 75 -6.52 -9.67 36.10
CA VAL A 75 -6.15 -8.94 34.88
C VAL A 75 -5.59 -7.57 35.25
N LEU A 76 -4.37 -7.27 34.81
CA LEU A 76 -3.73 -5.98 34.95
C LEU A 76 -3.39 -5.40 33.57
N ASN A 77 -4.00 -4.27 33.22
CA ASN A 77 -3.62 -3.46 32.07
C ASN A 77 -3.04 -2.13 32.57
N VAL A 78 -1.75 -1.90 32.34
CA VAL A 78 -1.06 -0.69 32.82
C VAL A 78 -1.57 0.58 32.14
N GLY A 79 -2.05 0.48 30.89
CA GLY A 79 -2.56 1.58 30.08
C GLY A 79 -1.47 2.36 29.35
N GLU A 80 -1.86 3.19 28.39
CA GLU A 80 -0.98 4.08 27.64
C GLU A 80 -0.77 5.35 28.48
N SER A 81 0.43 5.51 29.04
CA SER A 81 0.73 6.63 29.93
C SER A 81 2.15 7.16 29.75
N GLY A 82 2.79 6.81 28.63
CA GLY A 82 4.17 7.19 28.32
C GLY A 82 5.18 6.66 29.35
N LEU A 83 4.87 5.53 30.00
CA LEU A 83 5.68 4.98 31.09
C LEU A 83 7.08 4.63 30.59
N THR A 84 8.11 5.10 31.28
CA THR A 84 9.51 4.74 30.98
C THR A 84 10.01 3.53 31.76
N THR A 85 9.40 3.25 32.91
CA THR A 85 9.71 2.12 33.79
C THR A 85 8.43 1.57 34.40
N LEU A 86 8.47 0.31 34.84
CA LEU A 86 7.44 -0.28 35.71
C LEU A 86 8.02 -0.53 37.10
N PRO A 87 7.18 -0.66 38.13
CA PRO A 87 7.65 -1.01 39.48
C PRO A 87 8.22 -2.44 39.49
N ASP A 88 9.22 -2.67 40.36
CA ASP A 88 9.93 -3.95 40.45
C ASP A 88 9.03 -5.13 40.84
N CYS A 89 7.87 -4.87 41.45
CA CYS A 89 6.92 -5.88 41.90
C CYS A 89 5.52 -5.63 41.34
N LEU A 90 4.99 -6.61 40.61
CA LEU A 90 3.58 -6.67 40.20
C LEU A 90 2.79 -7.58 41.16
N PRO A 91 1.45 -7.43 41.26
CA PRO A 91 0.64 -8.32 42.09
C PRO A 91 0.81 -9.80 41.66
N ALA A 92 1.09 -10.69 42.61
CA ALA A 92 1.52 -12.06 42.31
C ALA A 92 0.42 -12.95 41.70
N HIS A 93 -0.85 -12.64 41.94
CA HIS A 93 -2.01 -13.42 41.48
C HIS A 93 -2.49 -13.05 40.07
N ILE A 94 -1.77 -12.17 39.35
CA ILE A 94 -2.13 -11.77 37.99
C ILE A 94 -1.89 -12.93 37.02
N THR A 95 -2.94 -13.26 36.26
CA THR A 95 -2.92 -14.26 35.19
C THR A 95 -2.81 -13.61 33.81
N THR A 96 -3.25 -12.36 33.65
CA THR A 96 -3.21 -11.64 32.38
C THR A 96 -2.59 -10.26 32.60
N LEU A 97 -1.45 -10.04 31.95
CA LEU A 97 -0.73 -8.77 31.98
C LEU A 97 -0.71 -8.16 30.58
N VAL A 98 -1.31 -6.97 30.45
CA VAL A 98 -1.34 -6.20 29.21
C VAL A 98 -0.52 -4.93 29.41
N ILE A 99 0.45 -4.73 28.51
CA ILE A 99 1.38 -3.61 28.48
C ILE A 99 1.25 -2.91 27.12
N PRO A 100 0.33 -1.94 27.00
CA PRO A 100 0.14 -1.15 25.79
C PRO A 100 1.34 -0.26 25.46
N ASP A 101 1.22 0.51 24.38
CA ASP A 101 2.20 1.48 23.90
C ASP A 101 2.69 2.42 25.01
N ASN A 102 3.99 2.34 25.30
CA ASN A 102 4.70 3.12 26.31
C ASN A 102 6.18 3.26 25.89
N ASN A 103 7.01 3.83 26.76
CA ASN A 103 8.44 4.03 26.50
C ASN A 103 9.30 3.09 27.37
N LEU A 104 8.81 1.89 27.68
CA LEU A 104 9.49 0.96 28.57
C LEU A 104 10.76 0.43 27.92
N THR A 105 11.86 0.47 28.68
CA THR A 105 13.16 -0.08 28.27
C THR A 105 13.42 -1.48 28.84
N SER A 106 12.73 -1.82 29.92
CA SER A 106 12.80 -3.12 30.59
C SER A 106 11.48 -3.45 31.28
N LEU A 107 11.24 -4.75 31.49
CA LEU A 107 10.13 -5.26 32.29
C LEU A 107 10.63 -5.80 33.63
N PRO A 108 9.84 -5.69 34.71
CA PRO A 108 10.15 -6.26 36.00
C PRO A 108 9.99 -7.79 35.98
N ALA A 109 10.29 -8.44 37.11
CA ALA A 109 9.98 -9.85 37.28
C ALA A 109 8.47 -10.10 37.07
N LEU A 110 8.15 -11.07 36.22
CA LEU A 110 6.78 -11.39 35.86
C LEU A 110 6.07 -12.17 36.98
N PRO A 111 4.74 -11.99 37.14
CA PRO A 111 3.95 -12.77 38.11
C PRO A 111 4.09 -14.28 37.85
N PRO A 112 4.22 -15.11 38.90
CA PRO A 112 4.46 -16.55 38.74
C PRO A 112 3.26 -17.30 38.12
N GLU A 113 2.04 -16.82 38.34
CA GLU A 113 0.79 -17.43 37.85
C GLU A 113 0.37 -16.91 36.46
N LEU A 114 1.23 -16.17 35.77
CA LEU A 114 0.91 -15.53 34.50
C LEU A 114 0.61 -16.57 33.41
N ARG A 115 -0.52 -16.37 32.72
CA ARG A 115 -1.00 -17.20 31.61
C ARG A 115 -0.93 -16.47 30.27
N THR A 116 -1.21 -15.18 30.27
CA THR A 116 -1.18 -14.33 29.07
C THR A 116 -0.35 -13.10 29.33
N LEU A 117 0.65 -12.86 28.48
CA LEU A 117 1.43 -11.63 28.45
C LEU A 117 1.27 -10.96 27.09
N GLU A 118 0.79 -9.72 27.09
CA GLU A 118 0.68 -8.89 25.89
C GLU A 118 1.49 -7.60 26.08
N VAL A 119 2.37 -7.31 25.13
CA VAL A 119 3.24 -6.14 25.13
C VAL A 119 3.25 -5.49 23.75
N SER A 120 3.10 -4.17 23.73
CA SER A 120 2.79 -3.39 22.53
C SER A 120 3.63 -2.14 22.51
N GLY A 121 4.31 -1.83 21.40
CA GLY A 121 4.90 -0.51 21.15
C GLY A 121 5.74 0.03 22.30
N ASN A 122 6.89 -0.60 22.56
CA ASN A 122 7.82 -0.21 23.62
C ASN A 122 9.27 -0.26 23.10
N GLN A 123 10.23 0.06 23.96
CA GLN A 123 11.65 0.06 23.64
C GLN A 123 12.40 -1.10 24.32
N LEU A 124 11.73 -2.26 24.46
CA LEU A 124 12.30 -3.42 25.12
C LEU A 124 13.38 -4.07 24.24
N THR A 125 14.58 -4.21 24.81
CA THR A 125 15.72 -4.87 24.16
C THR A 125 15.89 -6.33 24.58
N SER A 126 15.26 -6.72 25.68
CA SER A 126 15.24 -8.08 26.22
C SER A 126 13.98 -8.30 27.05
N LEU A 127 13.64 -9.56 27.31
CA LEU A 127 12.56 -9.94 28.22
C LEU A 127 13.09 -10.63 29.47
N PRO A 128 12.40 -10.49 30.62
CA PRO A 128 12.68 -11.27 31.81
C PRO A 128 12.36 -12.76 31.58
N VAL A 129 12.75 -13.59 32.55
CA VAL A 129 12.42 -15.02 32.55
C VAL A 129 10.91 -15.20 32.50
N LEU A 130 10.45 -16.03 31.57
CA LEU A 130 9.02 -16.31 31.37
C LEU A 130 8.51 -17.30 32.43
N PRO A 131 7.33 -17.06 33.04
CA PRO A 131 6.73 -17.97 34.00
C PRO A 131 6.41 -19.34 33.37
N PRO A 132 6.57 -20.45 34.11
CA PRO A 132 6.37 -21.79 33.56
C PRO A 132 4.91 -22.07 33.13
N GLY A 133 3.95 -21.34 33.69
CA GLY A 133 2.52 -21.47 33.41
C GLY A 133 2.02 -20.68 32.20
N LEU A 134 2.88 -19.92 31.51
CA LEU A 134 2.48 -19.04 30.41
C LEU A 134 1.97 -19.85 29.22
N LEU A 135 0.81 -19.46 28.71
CA LEU A 135 0.10 -20.10 27.58
C LEU A 135 0.15 -19.23 26.32
N GLU A 136 0.09 -17.91 26.48
CA GLU A 136 0.03 -16.95 25.38
C GLU A 136 1.06 -15.84 25.61
N LEU A 137 1.92 -15.64 24.60
CA LEU A 137 2.92 -14.57 24.59
C LEU A 137 2.75 -13.73 23.33
N SER A 138 2.39 -12.46 23.51
CA SER A 138 2.19 -11.49 22.45
C SER A 138 3.10 -10.29 22.68
N ILE A 139 4.02 -10.02 21.77
CA ILE A 139 4.95 -8.89 21.83
C ILE A 139 5.10 -8.30 20.43
N PHE A 140 4.69 -7.06 20.25
CA PHE A 140 4.82 -6.38 18.97
C PHE A 140 5.47 -5.00 19.09
N SER A 141 6.11 -4.56 17.99
CA SER A 141 6.74 -3.24 17.86
C SER A 141 7.71 -2.93 19.00
N ASN A 142 8.70 -3.81 19.19
CA ASN A 142 9.82 -3.59 20.11
C ASN A 142 11.16 -3.87 19.41
N PRO A 143 12.26 -3.22 19.81
CA PRO A 143 13.60 -3.49 19.28
C PRO A 143 14.21 -4.79 19.84
N LEU A 144 13.40 -5.82 20.06
CA LEU A 144 13.81 -7.08 20.66
C LEU A 144 14.59 -7.93 19.65
N THR A 145 15.81 -8.34 20.01
CA THR A 145 16.72 -9.09 19.10
C THR A 145 16.76 -10.59 19.33
N HIS A 146 16.37 -11.03 20.53
CA HIS A 146 16.34 -12.43 20.97
C HIS A 146 15.25 -12.64 22.01
N LEU A 147 14.83 -13.89 22.19
CA LEU A 147 13.85 -14.29 23.20
C LEU A 147 14.50 -15.15 24.29
N PRO A 148 13.99 -15.09 25.53
CA PRO A 148 14.36 -16.03 26.58
C PRO A 148 13.83 -17.44 26.28
N ALA A 149 14.18 -18.40 27.14
CA ALA A 149 13.65 -19.77 27.03
C ALA A 149 12.11 -19.77 27.12
N LEU A 150 11.47 -20.48 26.18
CA LEU A 150 10.02 -20.57 26.11
C LEU A 150 9.49 -21.64 27.07
N PRO A 151 8.40 -21.37 27.82
CA PRO A 151 7.72 -22.36 28.63
C PRO A 151 7.17 -23.52 27.80
N SER A 152 7.25 -24.74 28.32
CA SER A 152 6.80 -25.95 27.60
C SER A 152 5.28 -25.98 27.34
N GLY A 153 4.50 -25.26 28.14
CA GLY A 153 3.03 -25.16 28.02
C GLY A 153 2.55 -24.03 27.11
N LEU A 154 3.44 -23.31 26.43
CA LEU A 154 3.05 -22.19 25.56
C LEU A 154 2.31 -22.71 24.32
N CYS A 155 1.11 -22.19 24.09
CA CYS A 155 0.24 -22.57 22.99
C CYS A 155 0.27 -21.56 21.84
N LYS A 156 0.39 -20.25 22.15
CA LYS A 156 0.41 -19.17 21.16
C LYS A 156 1.61 -18.26 21.37
N LEU A 157 2.35 -18.03 20.29
CA LEU A 157 3.51 -17.15 20.27
C LEU A 157 3.37 -16.13 19.14
N TRP A 158 3.03 -14.89 19.50
CA TRP A 158 2.86 -13.77 18.57
C TRP A 158 3.93 -12.70 18.84
N ILE A 159 5.02 -12.76 18.10
CA ILE A 159 6.23 -11.97 18.29
C ILE A 159 6.60 -11.20 17.01
N PHE A 160 5.59 -10.75 16.27
CA PHE A 160 5.74 -10.07 14.99
C PHE A 160 6.14 -8.59 15.18
N GLY A 161 6.80 -8.00 14.19
CA GLY A 161 7.19 -6.59 14.22
C GLY A 161 8.26 -6.28 15.26
N ASN A 162 9.24 -7.18 15.42
CA ASN A 162 10.39 -6.97 16.29
C ASN A 162 11.69 -6.97 15.46
N GLN A 163 12.85 -7.12 16.09
CA GLN A 163 14.15 -7.20 15.41
C GLN A 163 14.82 -8.55 15.66
N LEU A 164 14.02 -9.63 15.81
CA LEU A 164 14.51 -10.95 16.16
C LEU A 164 15.41 -11.49 15.05
N THR A 165 16.60 -11.93 15.42
CA THR A 165 17.58 -12.55 14.51
C THR A 165 17.60 -14.08 14.62
N SER A 166 17.07 -14.61 15.73
CA SER A 166 16.93 -16.03 15.98
C SER A 166 15.75 -16.31 16.91
N LEU A 167 15.26 -17.55 16.88
CA LEU A 167 14.24 -18.05 17.80
C LEU A 167 14.82 -19.13 18.71
N PRO A 168 14.38 -19.20 19.98
CA PRO A 168 14.69 -20.31 20.86
C PRO A 168 14.00 -21.60 20.39
N VAL A 169 14.32 -22.72 21.04
CA VAL A 169 13.63 -23.99 20.79
C VAL A 169 12.13 -23.82 21.07
N LEU A 170 11.31 -24.18 20.09
CA LEU A 170 9.86 -24.05 20.19
C LEU A 170 9.28 -25.17 21.06
N PRO A 171 8.28 -24.85 21.91
CA PRO A 171 7.65 -25.86 22.75
C PRO A 171 6.81 -26.82 21.89
N PRO A 172 6.81 -28.14 22.18
CA PRO A 172 6.13 -29.13 21.34
C PRO A 172 4.62 -28.92 21.17
N GLY A 173 3.96 -28.31 22.16
CA GLY A 173 2.51 -28.05 22.15
C GLY A 173 2.09 -26.72 21.51
N LEU A 174 3.02 -25.99 20.88
CA LEU A 174 2.71 -24.70 20.26
C LEU A 174 1.80 -24.89 19.04
N GLN A 175 0.66 -24.19 19.03
CA GLN A 175 -0.37 -24.28 17.99
C GLN A 175 -0.29 -23.13 16.99
N GLU A 176 0.13 -21.94 17.44
CA GLU A 176 0.23 -20.75 16.60
C GLU A 176 1.59 -20.07 16.77
N LEU A 177 2.27 -19.84 15.64
CA LEU A 177 3.54 -19.13 15.59
C LEU A 177 3.44 -17.96 14.61
N SER A 178 3.48 -16.74 15.14
CA SER A 178 3.56 -15.50 14.35
C SER A 178 4.87 -14.78 14.67
N VAL A 179 5.78 -14.76 13.69
CA VAL A 179 7.14 -14.20 13.76
C VAL A 179 7.42 -13.26 12.60
N SER A 180 6.37 -12.76 11.95
CA SER A 180 6.49 -11.88 10.79
C SER A 180 7.17 -10.54 11.12
N ASP A 181 7.66 -9.84 10.11
CA ASP A 181 8.30 -8.52 10.27
C ASP A 181 9.45 -8.57 11.29
N ASN A 182 10.41 -9.47 11.06
CA ASN A 182 11.60 -9.66 11.87
C ASN A 182 12.85 -9.82 10.96
N GLN A 183 14.01 -10.14 11.53
CA GLN A 183 15.27 -10.33 10.81
C GLN A 183 15.75 -11.79 10.83
N LEU A 184 14.81 -12.75 10.73
CA LEU A 184 15.12 -14.17 10.83
C LEU A 184 15.72 -14.68 9.52
N ALA A 185 16.93 -15.25 9.60
CA ALA A 185 17.57 -15.94 8.48
C ALA A 185 17.10 -17.40 8.31
N SER A 186 16.62 -18.02 9.40
CA SER A 186 16.09 -19.39 9.42
C SER A 186 15.11 -19.59 10.58
N LEU A 187 14.29 -20.63 10.50
CA LEU A 187 13.41 -21.08 11.59
C LEU A 187 13.96 -22.34 12.25
N PRO A 188 13.77 -22.52 13.58
CA PRO A 188 14.07 -23.77 14.27
C PRO A 188 13.12 -24.89 13.82
N ALA A 189 13.36 -26.12 14.29
CA ALA A 189 12.44 -27.23 14.06
C ALA A 189 11.03 -26.87 14.56
N LEU A 190 10.02 -27.10 13.71
CA LEU A 190 8.64 -26.76 14.01
C LEU A 190 8.00 -27.84 14.89
N PRO A 191 7.18 -27.45 15.88
CA PRO A 191 6.46 -28.38 16.75
C PRO A 191 5.38 -29.15 15.98
N SER A 192 5.07 -30.38 16.40
CA SER A 192 4.13 -31.26 15.68
C SER A 192 2.69 -30.75 15.70
N GLU A 193 2.30 -30.02 16.74
CA GLU A 193 0.93 -29.53 16.96
C GLU A 193 0.66 -28.16 16.31
N LEU A 194 1.61 -27.64 15.52
CA LEU A 194 1.51 -26.33 14.90
C LEU A 194 0.41 -26.32 13.82
N CYS A 195 -0.60 -25.47 14.00
CA CYS A 195 -1.70 -25.29 13.06
C CYS A 195 -1.51 -24.06 12.15
N LYS A 196 -0.86 -22.98 12.64
CA LYS A 196 -0.69 -21.73 11.89
C LYS A 196 0.72 -21.16 12.00
N LEU A 197 1.40 -21.03 10.87
CA LEU A 197 2.73 -20.43 10.76
C LEU A 197 2.69 -19.16 9.92
N TRP A 198 2.98 -18.02 10.54
CA TRP A 198 3.17 -16.74 9.88
C TRP A 198 4.59 -16.23 10.14
N ALA A 199 5.39 -16.15 9.09
CA ALA A 199 6.77 -15.71 9.11
C ALA A 199 7.11 -14.84 7.89
N TYR A 200 6.14 -14.03 7.44
CA TYR A 200 6.33 -13.15 6.29
C TYR A 200 7.23 -11.96 6.64
N ASN A 201 7.82 -11.30 5.64
CA ASN A 201 8.75 -10.18 5.79
C ASN A 201 9.92 -10.50 6.73
N ASN A 202 10.72 -11.49 6.33
CA ASN A 202 11.94 -11.93 7.01
C ASN A 202 13.03 -12.20 5.94
N GLN A 203 14.15 -12.82 6.31
CA GLN A 203 15.22 -13.22 5.36
C GLN A 203 15.36 -14.73 5.24
N LEU A 204 14.24 -15.47 5.34
CA LEU A 204 14.24 -16.93 5.24
C LEU A 204 14.63 -17.37 3.82
N THR A 205 15.61 -18.25 3.73
CA THR A 205 16.06 -18.85 2.45
C THR A 205 15.50 -20.25 2.22
N SER A 206 15.08 -20.92 3.29
CA SER A 206 14.41 -22.22 3.30
C SER A 206 13.51 -22.36 4.53
N LEU A 207 12.54 -23.27 4.47
CA LEU A 207 11.73 -23.67 5.63
C LEU A 207 12.15 -25.05 6.14
N PRO A 208 12.04 -25.30 7.46
CA PRO A 208 12.13 -26.65 8.03
C PRO A 208 10.96 -27.53 7.57
N MET A 209 11.00 -28.82 7.94
CA MET A 209 9.88 -29.74 7.69
C MET A 209 8.59 -29.20 8.32
N LEU A 210 7.52 -29.16 7.53
CA LEU A 210 6.22 -28.68 7.98
C LEU A 210 5.49 -29.76 8.79
N PRO A 211 4.84 -29.41 9.90
CA PRO A 211 4.00 -30.32 10.67
C PRO A 211 2.80 -30.80 9.86
N SER A 212 2.39 -32.06 10.05
CA SER A 212 1.30 -32.67 9.27
C SER A 212 -0.06 -32.00 9.50
N GLY A 213 -0.27 -31.40 10.68
CA GLY A 213 -1.51 -30.70 11.05
C GLY A 213 -1.54 -29.22 10.66
N LEU A 214 -0.52 -28.71 9.95
CA LEU A 214 -0.45 -27.30 9.60
C LEU A 214 -1.56 -26.94 8.61
N GLN A 215 -2.34 -25.93 8.95
CA GLN A 215 -3.51 -25.46 8.20
C GLN A 215 -3.24 -24.16 7.44
N GLU A 216 -2.47 -23.26 8.04
CA GLU A 216 -2.06 -21.99 7.43
C GLU A 216 -0.54 -21.84 7.36
N LEU A 217 -0.05 -21.49 6.17
CA LEU A 217 1.35 -21.13 5.94
C LEU A 217 1.42 -19.77 5.23
N SER A 218 1.95 -18.76 5.91
CA SER A 218 2.21 -17.42 5.36
C SER A 218 3.68 -17.05 5.53
N VAL A 219 4.42 -17.04 4.43
CA VAL A 219 5.88 -16.85 4.38
C VAL A 219 6.28 -15.90 3.24
N SER A 220 5.39 -14.96 2.92
CA SER A 220 5.61 -13.95 1.89
C SER A 220 6.77 -13.01 2.22
N ASP A 221 7.27 -12.27 1.23
CA ASP A 221 8.36 -11.29 1.40
C ASP A 221 9.59 -11.90 2.10
N ASN A 222 10.07 -13.01 1.53
CA ASN A 222 11.26 -13.73 2.00
C ASN A 222 12.18 -14.04 0.81
N GLN A 223 13.19 -14.89 1.01
CA GLN A 223 14.16 -15.27 -0.02
C GLN A 223 14.11 -16.78 -0.32
N LEU A 224 12.94 -17.40 -0.14
CA LEU A 224 12.77 -18.85 -0.28
C LEU A 224 13.03 -19.28 -1.73
N ALA A 225 13.98 -20.21 -1.91
CA ALA A 225 14.26 -20.82 -3.21
C ALA A 225 13.29 -21.96 -3.56
N SER A 226 12.77 -22.65 -2.54
CA SER A 226 11.82 -23.75 -2.66
C SER A 226 10.98 -23.89 -1.40
N LEU A 227 9.80 -24.51 -1.51
CA LEU A 227 9.01 -24.94 -0.37
C LEU A 227 9.23 -26.44 -0.09
N PRO A 228 9.22 -26.88 1.18
CA PRO A 228 9.19 -28.29 1.54
C PRO A 228 7.85 -28.94 1.15
N THR A 229 7.72 -30.25 1.36
CA THR A 229 6.45 -30.96 1.16
C THR A 229 5.33 -30.30 1.97
N LEU A 230 4.22 -29.99 1.30
CA LEU A 230 3.06 -29.36 1.93
C LEU A 230 2.20 -30.42 2.67
N PRO A 231 1.70 -30.11 3.87
CA PRO A 231 0.84 -31.01 4.62
C PRO A 231 -0.57 -31.10 4.03
N SER A 232 -1.25 -32.22 4.24
CA SER A 232 -2.57 -32.49 3.64
C SER A 232 -3.67 -31.55 4.11
N GLU A 233 -3.58 -31.06 5.34
CA GLU A 233 -4.59 -30.20 5.99
C GLU A 233 -4.44 -28.72 5.63
N LEU A 234 -3.41 -28.35 4.85
CA LEU A 234 -3.14 -26.97 4.50
C LEU A 234 -4.23 -26.42 3.58
N TYR A 235 -5.00 -25.44 4.07
CA TYR A 235 -6.02 -24.76 3.28
C TYR A 235 -5.57 -23.40 2.74
N LYS A 236 -4.50 -22.82 3.30
CA LYS A 236 -4.00 -21.49 2.93
C LYS A 236 -2.48 -21.49 2.77
N LEU A 237 -2.01 -21.08 1.59
CA LEU A 237 -0.60 -20.91 1.27
C LEU A 237 -0.33 -19.52 0.66
N TRP A 238 0.32 -18.66 1.45
CA TRP A 238 0.81 -17.36 0.99
C TRP A 238 2.34 -17.36 1.01
N ALA A 239 2.95 -17.21 -0.15
CA ALA A 239 4.40 -17.15 -0.33
C ALA A 239 4.76 -16.19 -1.48
N TYR A 240 4.08 -15.05 -1.57
CA TYR A 240 4.37 -14.03 -2.59
C TYR A 240 5.71 -13.34 -2.30
N ASN A 241 6.30 -12.69 -3.31
CA ASN A 241 7.60 -12.01 -3.24
C ASN A 241 8.70 -12.90 -2.64
N ASN A 242 8.95 -14.04 -3.28
CA ASN A 242 10.00 -14.98 -2.93
C ASN A 242 10.84 -15.32 -4.18
N ARG A 243 11.68 -16.35 -4.11
CA ARG A 243 12.54 -16.79 -5.23
C ARG A 243 12.17 -18.19 -5.73
N LEU A 244 10.92 -18.61 -5.54
CA LEU A 244 10.45 -19.95 -5.89
C LEU A 244 10.48 -20.15 -7.42
N THR A 245 11.08 -21.24 -7.88
CA THR A 245 11.11 -21.63 -9.31
C THR A 245 10.08 -22.70 -9.67
N SER A 246 9.62 -23.44 -8.67
CA SER A 246 8.62 -24.50 -8.77
C SER A 246 7.87 -24.63 -7.45
N LEU A 247 6.67 -25.21 -7.48
CA LEU A 247 5.91 -25.57 -6.29
C LEU A 247 5.89 -27.10 -6.09
N PRO A 248 5.85 -27.57 -4.83
CA PRO A 248 5.55 -28.97 -4.52
C PRO A 248 4.10 -29.32 -4.90
N ALA A 249 3.73 -30.61 -4.79
CA ALA A 249 2.35 -31.03 -4.96
C ALA A 249 1.42 -30.29 -3.99
N LEU A 250 0.30 -29.78 -4.51
CA LEU A 250 -0.65 -29.00 -3.72
C LEU A 250 -1.58 -29.94 -2.94
N PRO A 251 -1.91 -29.62 -1.68
CA PRO A 251 -2.90 -30.35 -0.89
C PRO A 251 -4.30 -30.26 -1.52
N SER A 252 -5.08 -31.34 -1.41
CA SER A 252 -6.41 -31.41 -2.05
C SER A 252 -7.42 -30.40 -1.48
N GLY A 253 -7.27 -30.03 -0.21
CA GLY A 253 -8.13 -29.05 0.48
C GLY A 253 -7.64 -27.61 0.41
N LEU A 254 -6.62 -27.31 -0.41
CA LEU A 254 -6.09 -25.94 -0.54
C LEU A 254 -7.13 -25.02 -1.17
N LYS A 255 -7.46 -23.92 -0.49
CA LYS A 255 -8.44 -22.91 -0.90
C LYS A 255 -7.77 -21.65 -1.44
N GLU A 256 -6.63 -21.27 -0.87
CA GLU A 256 -5.90 -20.06 -1.25
C GLU A 256 -4.45 -20.38 -1.63
N LEU A 257 -4.06 -19.99 -2.84
CA LEU A 257 -2.68 -20.06 -3.32
C LEU A 257 -2.24 -18.68 -3.83
N ILE A 258 -1.44 -17.99 -3.00
CA ILE A 258 -0.90 -16.66 -3.32
C ILE A 258 0.62 -16.75 -3.39
N VAL A 259 1.16 -16.78 -4.60
CA VAL A 259 2.61 -16.94 -4.89
C VAL A 259 3.06 -15.94 -5.97
N SER A 260 2.43 -14.78 -6.04
CA SER A 260 2.83 -13.67 -6.91
C SER A 260 4.28 -13.21 -6.66
N GLY A 261 4.94 -12.62 -7.65
CA GLY A 261 6.30 -12.08 -7.49
C GLY A 261 7.36 -13.15 -7.22
N ASN A 262 7.24 -14.31 -7.88
CA ASN A 262 8.20 -15.41 -7.81
C ASN A 262 8.85 -15.65 -9.18
N ARG A 263 9.54 -16.78 -9.35
CA ARG A 263 10.21 -17.18 -10.60
C ARG A 263 9.63 -18.48 -11.14
N LEU A 264 8.35 -18.75 -10.86
CA LEU A 264 7.69 -19.99 -11.24
C LEU A 264 7.60 -20.11 -12.76
N THR A 265 8.00 -21.26 -13.29
CA THR A 265 7.92 -21.57 -14.74
C THR A 265 6.70 -22.42 -15.09
N SER A 266 6.20 -23.17 -14.12
CA SER A 266 5.00 -23.99 -14.23
C SER A 266 4.28 -24.09 -12.89
N LEU A 267 2.99 -24.41 -12.91
CA LEU A 267 2.22 -24.78 -11.74
C LEU A 267 1.94 -26.30 -11.75
N PRO A 268 1.89 -26.95 -10.58
CA PRO A 268 1.39 -28.31 -10.45
C PRO A 268 -0.13 -28.36 -10.73
N VAL A 269 -0.71 -29.57 -10.71
CA VAL A 269 -2.16 -29.74 -10.79
C VAL A 269 -2.84 -28.98 -9.65
N LEU A 270 -3.83 -28.17 -9.99
CA LEU A 270 -4.58 -27.38 -9.03
C LEU A 270 -5.65 -28.26 -8.35
N PRO A 271 -5.85 -28.12 -7.03
CA PRO A 271 -6.90 -28.83 -6.32
C PRO A 271 -8.28 -28.28 -6.68
N SER A 272 -9.30 -29.13 -6.69
CA SER A 272 -10.65 -28.77 -7.10
C SER A 272 -11.34 -27.77 -6.16
N GLU A 273 -10.89 -27.65 -4.92
CA GLU A 273 -11.45 -26.74 -3.91
C GLU A 273 -10.81 -25.33 -3.92
N LEU A 274 -9.84 -25.09 -4.81
CA LEU A 274 -9.14 -23.81 -4.88
C LEU A 274 -10.10 -22.69 -5.27
N LYS A 275 -10.08 -21.61 -4.50
CA LYS A 275 -10.91 -20.41 -4.70
C LYS A 275 -10.09 -19.22 -5.16
N GLU A 276 -8.88 -19.06 -4.62
CA GLU A 276 -8.01 -17.92 -4.91
C GLU A 276 -6.70 -18.41 -5.53
N LEU A 277 -6.42 -17.99 -6.77
CA LEU A 277 -5.16 -18.27 -7.46
C LEU A 277 -4.48 -16.96 -7.89
N MET A 278 -3.48 -16.55 -7.11
CA MET A 278 -2.69 -15.35 -7.35
C MET A 278 -1.25 -15.73 -7.68
N VAL A 279 -0.89 -15.69 -8.96
CA VAL A 279 0.42 -16.11 -9.50
C VAL A 279 1.02 -15.04 -10.40
N SER A 280 0.63 -13.78 -10.21
CA SER A 280 1.11 -12.65 -11.00
C SER A 280 2.61 -12.41 -10.86
N GLY A 281 3.27 -11.81 -11.85
CA GLY A 281 4.70 -11.50 -11.79
C GLY A 281 5.59 -12.75 -11.69
N ASN A 282 5.27 -13.79 -12.47
CA ASN A 282 6.03 -15.03 -12.57
C ASN A 282 6.53 -15.25 -14.02
N ARG A 283 7.04 -16.45 -14.32
CA ARG A 283 7.53 -16.84 -15.66
C ARG A 283 6.72 -18.00 -16.24
N LEU A 284 5.42 -18.04 -15.94
CA LEU A 284 4.54 -19.13 -16.37
C LEU A 284 4.33 -19.08 -17.88
N THR A 285 4.54 -20.20 -18.57
CA THR A 285 4.33 -20.33 -20.02
C THR A 285 2.94 -20.84 -20.39
N SER A 286 2.30 -21.54 -19.45
CA SER A 286 0.96 -22.12 -19.58
C SER A 286 0.32 -22.28 -18.20
N LEU A 287 -1.01 -22.32 -18.16
CA LEU A 287 -1.77 -22.65 -16.95
C LEU A 287 -2.26 -24.10 -17.00
N PRO A 288 -2.34 -24.78 -15.84
CA PRO A 288 -3.04 -26.05 -15.71
C PRO A 288 -4.56 -25.86 -15.87
N MET A 289 -5.30 -26.97 -15.85
CA MET A 289 -6.77 -26.92 -15.79
C MET A 289 -7.22 -26.14 -14.54
N LEU A 290 -8.10 -25.16 -14.75
CA LEU A 290 -8.61 -24.30 -13.69
C LEU A 290 -9.79 -24.98 -12.98
N PRO A 291 -9.83 -24.98 -11.64
CA PRO A 291 -10.99 -25.44 -10.88
C PRO A 291 -12.23 -24.57 -11.18
N SER A 292 -13.39 -25.19 -11.34
CA SER A 292 -14.63 -24.46 -11.66
C SER A 292 -15.14 -23.56 -10.54
N GLY A 293 -14.71 -23.80 -9.29
CA GLY A 293 -15.08 -23.01 -8.11
C GLY A 293 -14.15 -21.83 -7.81
N LEU A 294 -13.23 -21.49 -8.72
CA LEU A 294 -12.29 -20.39 -8.56
C LEU A 294 -13.04 -19.06 -8.58
N LEU A 295 -12.77 -18.19 -7.62
CA LEU A 295 -13.38 -16.86 -7.46
C LEU A 295 -12.46 -15.74 -7.94
N SER A 296 -11.14 -15.93 -7.85
CA SER A 296 -10.17 -14.99 -8.39
C SER A 296 -8.99 -15.69 -9.06
N LEU A 297 -8.65 -15.20 -10.25
CA LEU A 297 -7.53 -15.62 -11.06
C LEU A 297 -6.69 -14.40 -11.44
N SER A 298 -5.52 -14.28 -10.81
CA SER A 298 -4.54 -13.24 -11.12
C SER A 298 -3.28 -13.86 -11.69
N VAL A 299 -3.10 -13.71 -13.01
CA VAL A 299 -1.96 -14.25 -13.75
C VAL A 299 -1.22 -13.15 -14.52
N TYR A 300 -1.44 -11.88 -14.16
CA TYR A 300 -0.84 -10.75 -14.86
C TYR A 300 0.70 -10.77 -14.77
N ARG A 301 1.40 -10.20 -15.75
CA ARG A 301 2.86 -10.22 -15.89
C ARG A 301 3.43 -11.65 -15.82
N ASN A 302 3.04 -12.48 -16.77
CA ASN A 302 3.58 -13.82 -16.99
C ASN A 302 4.01 -13.98 -18.47
N GLN A 303 4.30 -15.20 -18.90
CA GLN A 303 4.73 -15.52 -20.27
C GLN A 303 3.70 -16.42 -20.97
N LEU A 304 2.42 -16.26 -20.64
CA LEU A 304 1.35 -17.09 -21.18
C LEU A 304 1.12 -16.76 -22.65
N THR A 305 1.10 -17.80 -23.49
CA THR A 305 0.79 -17.69 -24.92
C THR A 305 -0.58 -18.26 -25.29
N ARG A 306 -1.08 -19.16 -24.43
CA ARG A 306 -2.34 -19.88 -24.53
C ARG A 306 -3.03 -19.89 -23.17
N LEU A 307 -4.35 -20.02 -23.20
CA LEU A 307 -5.18 -20.12 -22.00
C LEU A 307 -5.95 -21.44 -22.02
N PRO A 308 -6.21 -22.05 -20.86
CA PRO A 308 -6.95 -23.29 -20.76
C PRO A 308 -8.44 -23.06 -21.08
N GLU A 309 -9.08 -24.03 -21.71
CA GLU A 309 -10.51 -23.97 -22.04
C GLU A 309 -11.38 -23.84 -20.79
N SER A 310 -10.95 -24.36 -19.64
CA SER A 310 -11.65 -24.21 -18.36
C SER A 310 -11.88 -22.75 -17.93
N LEU A 311 -11.13 -21.78 -18.48
CA LEU A 311 -11.26 -20.35 -18.15
C LEU A 311 -12.65 -19.80 -18.44
N ILE A 312 -13.26 -20.19 -19.56
CA ILE A 312 -14.57 -19.66 -19.98
C ILE A 312 -15.74 -20.29 -19.22
N HIS A 313 -15.48 -21.36 -18.46
CA HIS A 313 -16.46 -22.07 -17.65
C HIS A 313 -16.48 -21.62 -16.18
N LEU A 314 -15.63 -20.65 -15.82
CA LEU A 314 -15.68 -20.00 -14.52
C LEU A 314 -16.97 -19.18 -14.38
N SER A 315 -17.32 -18.84 -13.13
CA SER A 315 -18.54 -18.08 -12.87
C SER A 315 -18.44 -16.64 -13.36
N SER A 316 -19.58 -15.98 -13.58
CA SER A 316 -19.63 -14.56 -13.95
C SER A 316 -19.04 -13.61 -12.90
N GLU A 317 -19.02 -14.03 -11.63
CA GLU A 317 -18.46 -13.28 -10.51
C GLU A 317 -16.95 -13.43 -10.39
N THR A 318 -16.36 -14.38 -11.14
CA THR A 318 -14.94 -14.68 -11.04
C THR A 318 -14.13 -13.53 -11.64
N THR A 319 -13.18 -13.02 -10.86
CA THR A 319 -12.28 -11.96 -11.32
C THR A 319 -11.09 -12.56 -12.06
N VAL A 320 -10.86 -12.14 -13.31
CA VAL A 320 -9.76 -12.67 -14.14
C VAL A 320 -8.89 -11.51 -14.62
N ASN A 321 -7.59 -11.55 -14.29
CA ASN A 321 -6.60 -10.61 -14.82
C ASN A 321 -5.47 -11.34 -15.58
N LEU A 322 -5.39 -11.08 -16.88
CA LEU A 322 -4.42 -11.63 -17.84
C LEU A 322 -3.40 -10.60 -18.36
N GLU A 323 -3.42 -9.36 -17.88
CA GLU A 323 -2.55 -8.25 -18.32
C GLU A 323 -1.06 -8.63 -18.31
N GLY A 324 -0.23 -8.08 -19.21
CA GLY A 324 1.19 -8.35 -19.29
C GLY A 324 1.55 -9.79 -19.67
N ASN A 325 0.79 -10.41 -20.58
CA ASN A 325 1.07 -11.73 -21.13
C ASN A 325 1.16 -11.69 -22.67
N PRO A 326 2.14 -12.38 -23.28
CA PRO A 326 2.27 -12.50 -24.74
C PRO A 326 1.25 -13.49 -25.34
N LEU A 327 -0.04 -13.22 -25.15
CA LEU A 327 -1.12 -14.05 -25.67
C LEU A 327 -1.06 -14.07 -27.20
N SER A 328 -1.14 -15.27 -27.79
CA SER A 328 -1.15 -15.39 -29.25
C SER A 328 -2.40 -14.75 -29.86
N GLU A 329 -2.28 -14.21 -31.07
CA GLU A 329 -3.40 -13.61 -31.82
C GLU A 329 -4.59 -14.56 -31.91
N ARG A 330 -4.34 -15.86 -32.14
CA ARG A 330 -5.41 -16.87 -32.20
C ARG A 330 -6.13 -17.03 -30.85
N THR A 331 -5.43 -16.90 -29.73
CA THR A 331 -6.03 -16.98 -28.39
C THR A 331 -6.86 -15.73 -28.08
N LEU A 332 -6.35 -14.55 -28.42
CA LEU A 332 -7.12 -13.31 -28.28
C LEU A 332 -8.36 -13.32 -29.17
N GLN A 333 -8.24 -13.78 -30.41
CA GLN A 333 -9.37 -13.90 -31.34
C GLN A 333 -10.44 -14.87 -30.81
N ALA A 334 -10.03 -16.05 -30.31
CA ALA A 334 -10.95 -17.02 -29.73
C ALA A 334 -11.64 -16.46 -28.47
N LEU A 335 -10.90 -15.80 -27.58
CA LEU A 335 -11.49 -15.13 -26.42
C LEU A 335 -12.52 -14.07 -26.85
N ARG A 336 -12.20 -13.26 -27.87
CA ARG A 336 -13.11 -12.24 -28.38
C ARG A 336 -14.38 -12.84 -28.96
N GLU A 337 -14.27 -13.91 -29.73
CA GLU A 337 -15.42 -14.64 -30.29
C GLU A 337 -16.33 -15.20 -29.19
N ILE A 338 -15.75 -15.80 -28.14
CA ILE A 338 -16.51 -16.43 -27.05
C ILE A 338 -17.16 -15.37 -26.15
N THR A 339 -16.40 -14.37 -25.71
CA THR A 339 -16.90 -13.31 -24.81
C THR A 339 -17.89 -12.36 -25.48
N SER A 340 -17.85 -12.22 -26.81
CA SER A 340 -18.83 -11.40 -27.56
C SER A 340 -20.09 -12.18 -27.96
N ALA A 341 -20.13 -13.49 -27.73
CA ALA A 341 -21.27 -14.31 -28.11
C ALA A 341 -22.51 -13.98 -27.25
N PRO A 342 -23.70 -13.88 -27.86
CA PRO A 342 -24.93 -13.67 -27.10
C PRO A 342 -25.18 -14.87 -26.17
N GLY A 343 -25.28 -14.62 -24.87
CA GLY A 343 -25.44 -15.65 -23.85
C GLY A 343 -24.15 -16.12 -23.17
N TYR A 344 -23.02 -15.44 -23.41
CA TYR A 344 -21.82 -15.64 -22.59
C TYR A 344 -22.11 -15.38 -21.12
N SER A 345 -21.85 -16.39 -20.27
CA SER A 345 -22.07 -16.36 -18.82
C SER A 345 -20.78 -16.63 -18.04
N GLY A 346 -19.63 -16.50 -18.68
CA GLY A 346 -18.32 -16.66 -18.06
C GLY A 346 -17.83 -15.38 -17.37
N PRO A 347 -16.58 -15.38 -16.87
CA PRO A 347 -16.02 -14.26 -16.13
C PRO A 347 -15.78 -13.02 -17.00
N ILE A 348 -15.67 -11.87 -16.33
CA ILE A 348 -15.10 -10.66 -16.93
C ILE A 348 -13.56 -10.81 -16.95
N ILE A 349 -12.98 -10.69 -18.13
CA ILE A 349 -11.55 -10.92 -18.38
C ILE A 349 -10.88 -9.58 -18.68
N ARG A 350 -9.98 -9.17 -17.78
CA ARG A 350 -9.04 -8.07 -18.03
C ARG A 350 -7.85 -8.59 -18.81
N PHE A 351 -7.49 -7.90 -19.89
CA PHE A 351 -6.30 -8.18 -20.66
C PHE A 351 -5.69 -6.86 -21.13
N ASP A 352 -4.45 -6.93 -21.59
CA ASP A 352 -3.83 -5.84 -22.32
C ASP A 352 -2.97 -6.41 -23.47
N MET A 353 -2.45 -5.52 -24.30
CA MET A 353 -1.51 -5.88 -25.37
C MET A 353 -0.05 -5.84 -24.92
N ALA A 354 0.24 -5.72 -23.61
CA ALA A 354 1.60 -5.91 -23.13
C ALA A 354 1.94 -7.38 -23.32
N GLY A 355 2.80 -7.66 -24.30
CA GLY A 355 3.49 -8.93 -24.35
C GLY A 355 4.35 -9.17 -23.10
N ALA A 356 5.18 -10.20 -23.11
CA ALA A 356 6.19 -10.38 -22.08
C ALA A 356 7.17 -9.21 -22.12
N SER A 357 6.87 -8.11 -21.42
CA SER A 357 7.79 -7.01 -21.24
C SER A 357 8.96 -7.56 -20.44
N ALA A 358 10.10 -7.74 -21.11
CA ALA A 358 11.34 -7.96 -20.40
C ALA A 358 11.54 -6.75 -19.48
N PRO A 359 11.83 -6.93 -18.18
CA PRO A 359 12.21 -5.81 -17.35
C PRO A 359 13.47 -5.20 -17.98
N ARG A 360 13.31 -4.03 -18.61
CA ARG A 360 14.47 -3.24 -19.05
C ARG A 360 15.21 -2.78 -17.80
N GLU A 361 16.52 -2.95 -17.82
CA GLU A 361 17.37 -2.27 -16.85
C GLU A 361 17.19 -0.77 -17.03
N THR A 362 16.77 -0.09 -15.96
CA THR A 362 16.65 1.36 -15.95
C THR A 362 18.01 1.97 -16.23
N ARG A 363 18.13 2.71 -17.34
CA ARG A 363 19.33 3.49 -17.62
C ARG A 363 19.30 4.79 -16.81
N ALA A 364 20.47 5.39 -16.59
CA ALA A 364 20.56 6.67 -15.90
C ALA A 364 19.74 7.76 -16.64
N LEU A 365 19.00 8.58 -15.89
CA LEU A 365 18.02 9.51 -16.43
C LEU A 365 18.58 10.48 -17.50
N HIS A 366 19.81 10.95 -17.34
CA HIS A 366 20.46 11.83 -18.32
C HIS A 366 20.63 11.17 -19.70
N LEU A 367 20.81 9.85 -19.77
CA LEU A 367 20.90 9.11 -21.03
C LEU A 367 19.54 9.05 -21.71
N ALA A 368 18.49 8.70 -20.96
CA ALA A 368 17.13 8.66 -21.48
C ALA A 368 16.68 10.05 -21.94
N ALA A 369 16.94 11.11 -21.16
CA ALA A 369 16.59 12.49 -21.54
C ALA A 369 17.37 12.99 -22.76
N ALA A 370 18.65 12.61 -22.90
CA ALA A 370 19.48 12.98 -24.04
C ALA A 370 18.94 12.44 -25.37
N ASP A 371 18.27 11.27 -25.37
CA ASP A 371 17.65 10.69 -26.56
C ASP A 371 16.50 11.57 -27.11
N TRP A 372 15.90 12.42 -26.26
CA TRP A 372 14.79 13.31 -26.60
C TRP A 372 15.20 14.75 -26.86
N LEU A 373 16.17 15.27 -26.12
CA LEU A 373 16.60 16.66 -26.19
C LEU A 373 17.31 16.96 -27.52
N VAL A 374 17.04 18.13 -28.11
CA VAL A 374 17.77 18.60 -29.29
C VAL A 374 19.22 18.92 -28.88
N PRO A 375 20.25 18.51 -29.65
CA PRO A 375 21.65 18.79 -29.33
C PRO A 375 21.90 20.30 -29.19
N ALA A 376 22.76 20.67 -28.23
CA ALA A 376 23.23 22.04 -28.09
C ALA A 376 23.95 22.51 -29.36
N ARG A 377 23.81 23.80 -29.71
CA ARG A 377 24.71 24.44 -30.68
C ARG A 377 26.10 24.56 -30.07
N GLU A 378 27.15 24.52 -30.90
CA GLU A 378 28.54 24.64 -30.44
C GLU A 378 28.72 25.87 -29.52
N GLY A 379 29.06 25.62 -28.25
CA GLY A 379 29.37 26.66 -27.24
C GLY A 379 28.38 26.81 -26.08
N GLU A 380 27.22 26.13 -26.09
CA GLU A 380 26.29 26.10 -24.94
C GLU A 380 26.45 24.79 -24.12
N PRO A 381 26.29 24.84 -22.77
CA PRO A 381 26.28 23.62 -21.96
C PRO A 381 25.16 22.69 -22.43
N ALA A 382 25.43 21.39 -22.49
CA ALA A 382 24.46 20.45 -23.02
C ALA A 382 23.21 20.47 -22.11
N PRO A 383 21.99 20.60 -22.65
CA PRO A 383 20.76 20.52 -21.86
C PRO A 383 20.70 19.26 -20.99
N ALA A 384 21.36 18.17 -21.44
CA ALA A 384 21.50 16.90 -20.72
C ALA A 384 22.35 16.99 -19.44
N ASP A 385 23.23 17.98 -19.28
CA ASP A 385 24.08 18.15 -18.09
C ASP A 385 23.23 18.40 -16.83
N ARG A 386 22.10 19.11 -16.98
CA ARG A 386 21.14 19.36 -15.87
C ARG A 386 20.48 18.06 -15.39
N TRP A 387 20.27 17.10 -16.30
CA TRP A 387 19.60 15.83 -16.01
C TRP A 387 20.48 14.84 -15.24
N HIS A 388 21.78 15.09 -15.11
CA HIS A 388 22.63 14.33 -14.19
C HIS A 388 22.22 14.56 -12.74
N MET A 389 21.96 15.82 -12.36
CA MET A 389 21.52 16.19 -11.01
C MET A 389 20.11 15.68 -10.72
N PHE A 390 19.21 15.76 -11.69
CA PHE A 390 17.84 15.26 -11.55
C PHE A 390 17.78 13.74 -11.43
N GLY A 391 18.81 13.02 -11.87
CA GLY A 391 18.91 11.57 -11.73
C GLY A 391 19.06 11.07 -10.29
N GLN A 392 19.32 11.95 -9.31
CA GLN A 392 19.35 11.60 -7.88
C GLN A 392 18.06 11.96 -7.15
N GLU A 393 17.09 12.60 -7.82
CA GLU A 393 15.81 12.96 -7.22
C GLU A 393 14.90 11.72 -7.09
N ASP A 394 13.95 11.80 -6.16
CA ASP A 394 12.98 10.72 -5.94
C ASP A 394 12.20 10.42 -7.24
N ASN A 395 11.99 9.12 -7.49
CA ASN A 395 11.27 8.61 -8.68
C ASN A 395 11.94 8.91 -10.05
N ALA A 396 13.18 9.41 -10.08
CA ALA A 396 13.92 9.66 -11.33
C ALA A 396 14.09 8.40 -12.19
N ASP A 397 14.32 7.24 -11.57
CA ASP A 397 14.43 5.94 -12.25
C ASP A 397 13.13 5.55 -12.97
N ALA A 398 11.98 5.79 -12.34
CA ALA A 398 10.68 5.54 -12.95
C ALA A 398 10.46 6.47 -14.16
N PHE A 399 10.87 7.73 -14.07
CA PHE A 399 10.76 8.66 -15.19
C PHE A 399 11.74 8.33 -16.33
N SER A 400 12.95 7.86 -16.02
CA SER A 400 13.91 7.38 -17.02
C SER A 400 13.33 6.22 -17.83
N LEU A 401 12.78 5.22 -17.13
CA LEU A 401 12.14 4.08 -17.76
C LEU A 401 10.90 4.50 -18.56
N PHE A 402 10.14 5.51 -18.10
CA PHE A 402 9.02 6.08 -18.85
C PHE A 402 9.47 6.67 -20.19
N LEU A 403 10.54 7.47 -20.21
CA LEU A 403 11.07 8.07 -21.44
C LEU A 403 11.57 7.03 -22.44
N ASP A 404 12.25 5.99 -21.96
CA ASP A 404 12.69 4.87 -22.80
C ASP A 404 11.48 4.17 -23.45
N ARG A 405 10.42 3.92 -22.68
CA ARG A 405 9.19 3.30 -23.20
C ARG A 405 8.40 4.23 -24.13
N LEU A 406 8.43 5.53 -23.87
CA LEU A 406 7.78 6.53 -24.72
C LEU A 406 8.42 6.58 -26.11
N SER A 407 9.71 6.24 -26.23
CA SER A 407 10.43 6.27 -27.51
C SER A 407 10.05 5.10 -28.42
N GLU A 408 9.34 4.10 -27.88
CA GLU A 408 8.87 2.94 -28.64
C GLU A 408 7.47 3.16 -29.20
N THR A 409 6.75 4.15 -28.68
CA THR A 409 5.36 4.42 -29.06
C THR A 409 5.20 4.72 -30.54
N GLU A 410 4.03 4.35 -31.08
CA GLU A 410 3.63 4.66 -32.45
C GLU A 410 3.72 6.17 -32.76
N ASN A 411 3.52 7.02 -31.74
CA ASN A 411 3.68 8.47 -31.85
C ASN A 411 5.14 8.87 -32.14
N PHE A 412 6.12 8.24 -31.51
CA PHE A 412 7.53 8.47 -31.84
C PHE A 412 7.89 8.00 -33.25
N ILE A 413 7.33 6.86 -33.68
CA ILE A 413 7.64 6.24 -34.98
C ILE A 413 7.03 7.05 -36.14
N LYS A 414 5.80 7.54 -35.99
CA LYS A 414 5.02 8.15 -37.09
C LYS A 414 4.94 9.67 -37.06
N ASP A 415 5.03 10.30 -35.89
CA ASP A 415 4.90 11.75 -35.75
C ASP A 415 6.28 12.40 -35.56
N ALA A 416 6.82 12.95 -36.66
CA ALA A 416 8.10 13.65 -36.66
C ALA A 416 8.12 14.90 -35.74
N GLY A 417 6.95 15.47 -35.40
CA GLY A 417 6.82 16.60 -34.48
C GLY A 417 6.79 16.20 -33.00
N PHE A 418 6.55 14.93 -32.70
CA PHE A 418 6.39 14.44 -31.33
C PHE A 418 7.67 14.57 -30.50
N LYS A 419 8.84 14.24 -31.09
CA LYS A 419 10.14 14.42 -30.41
C LYS A 419 10.39 15.89 -30.02
N ALA A 420 10.01 16.84 -30.86
CA ALA A 420 10.13 18.27 -30.56
C ALA A 420 9.18 18.71 -29.43
N GLN A 421 7.95 18.17 -29.40
CA GLN A 421 6.99 18.43 -28.33
C GLN A 421 7.48 17.90 -26.97
N ILE A 422 8.03 16.69 -26.93
CA ILE A 422 8.62 16.11 -25.72
C ILE A 422 9.88 16.87 -25.32
N SER A 423 10.74 17.27 -26.26
CA SER A 423 11.91 18.09 -25.95
C SER A 423 11.52 19.44 -25.30
N SER A 424 10.49 20.11 -25.82
CA SER A 424 9.98 21.37 -25.23
C SER A 424 9.41 21.15 -23.83
N TRP A 425 8.76 20.00 -23.62
CA TRP A 425 8.24 19.62 -22.31
C TRP A 425 9.34 19.33 -21.29
N LEU A 426 10.37 18.58 -21.68
CA LEU A 426 11.53 18.30 -20.82
C LEU A 426 12.27 19.58 -20.45
N ALA A 427 12.38 20.55 -21.36
CA ALA A 427 12.94 21.86 -21.04
C ALA A 427 12.16 22.59 -19.94
N GLN A 428 10.82 22.53 -19.97
CA GLN A 428 9.97 23.13 -18.93
C GLN A 428 10.10 22.41 -17.59
N LEU A 429 10.20 21.08 -17.59
CA LEU A 429 10.48 20.29 -16.38
C LEU A 429 11.86 20.61 -15.76
N ALA A 430 12.85 20.91 -16.59
CA ALA A 430 14.19 21.25 -16.11
C ALA A 430 14.24 22.60 -15.36
N GLU A 431 13.30 23.50 -15.65
CA GLU A 431 13.19 24.82 -15.03
C GLU A 431 12.31 24.85 -13.78
N ASP A 432 11.46 23.84 -13.58
CA ASP A 432 10.47 23.81 -12.50
C ASP A 432 10.55 22.53 -11.65
N GLU A 433 11.11 22.67 -10.45
CA GLU A 433 11.31 21.57 -9.50
C GLU A 433 9.99 20.95 -9.02
N ALA A 434 8.98 21.76 -8.72
CA ALA A 434 7.69 21.27 -8.22
C ALA A 434 6.95 20.47 -9.31
N LEU A 435 6.94 20.98 -10.54
CA LEU A 435 6.35 20.24 -11.67
C LEU A 435 7.12 18.95 -11.95
N ARG A 436 8.46 18.98 -11.87
CA ARG A 436 9.31 17.81 -12.10
C ARG A 436 9.05 16.72 -11.07
N ALA A 437 9.03 17.05 -9.77
CA ALA A 437 8.73 16.11 -8.69
C ALA A 437 7.34 15.45 -8.86
N ASN A 438 6.31 16.26 -9.15
CA ASN A 438 4.96 15.73 -9.42
C ASN A 438 4.93 14.82 -10.65
N THR A 439 5.65 15.18 -11.71
CA THR A 439 5.71 14.38 -12.93
C THR A 439 6.45 13.05 -12.70
N PHE A 440 7.56 13.06 -11.94
CA PHE A 440 8.32 11.86 -11.62
C PHE A 440 7.51 10.89 -10.78
N ALA A 441 6.75 11.40 -9.80
CA ALA A 441 5.85 10.58 -9.00
C ALA A 441 4.84 9.82 -9.88
N MET A 442 4.21 10.50 -10.85
CA MET A 442 3.26 9.89 -11.80
C MET A 442 3.89 8.82 -12.71
N ALA A 443 5.19 8.91 -12.98
CA ALA A 443 5.88 7.94 -13.84
C ALA A 443 6.01 6.54 -13.21
N THR A 444 5.93 6.47 -11.88
CA THR A 444 5.94 5.21 -11.12
C THR A 444 4.78 4.31 -11.53
N GLU A 445 3.59 4.88 -11.75
CA GLU A 445 2.43 4.15 -12.22
C GLU A 445 2.50 3.85 -13.72
N ALA A 446 3.07 4.76 -14.50
CA ALA A 446 3.18 4.67 -15.95
C ALA A 446 4.06 3.50 -16.44
N THR A 447 5.15 3.23 -15.72
CA THR A 447 6.12 2.19 -16.09
C THR A 447 5.70 0.77 -15.70
N SER A 448 4.57 0.64 -15.01
CA SER A 448 4.05 -0.64 -14.53
C SER A 448 3.32 -1.48 -15.60
N SER A 449 2.99 -0.95 -16.79
CA SER A 449 2.39 -1.78 -17.86
C SER A 449 2.70 -1.26 -19.28
N CYS A 450 1.92 -1.68 -20.29
CA CYS A 450 2.04 -1.51 -21.75
C CYS A 450 2.63 -0.20 -22.27
N GLU A 451 3.10 -0.25 -23.53
CA GLU A 451 3.50 0.91 -24.35
C GLU A 451 2.39 1.97 -24.44
N ASP A 452 1.12 1.58 -24.55
CA ASP A 452 -0.01 2.52 -24.67
C ASP A 452 -0.41 3.20 -23.34
N ARG A 453 -0.14 2.55 -22.20
CA ARG A 453 -0.28 3.18 -20.87
C ARG A 453 0.68 4.37 -20.72
N VAL A 454 1.85 4.33 -21.38
CA VAL A 454 2.80 5.45 -21.41
C VAL A 454 2.16 6.68 -22.06
N THR A 455 1.42 6.51 -23.17
CA THR A 455 0.68 7.59 -23.84
C THR A 455 -0.42 8.16 -22.95
N PHE A 456 -1.15 7.30 -22.24
CA PHE A 456 -2.15 7.73 -21.26
C PHE A 456 -1.53 8.57 -20.14
N PHE A 457 -0.45 8.09 -19.51
CA PHE A 457 0.23 8.81 -18.45
C PHE A 457 0.92 10.07 -18.95
N LEU A 458 1.41 10.11 -20.20
CA LEU A 458 1.87 11.35 -20.82
C LEU A 458 0.75 12.40 -20.81
N HIS A 459 -0.48 12.03 -21.17
CA HIS A 459 -1.62 12.95 -21.13
C HIS A 459 -1.92 13.43 -19.71
N GLN A 460 -1.86 12.54 -18.71
CA GLN A 460 -2.05 12.91 -17.31
C GLN A 460 -0.94 13.86 -16.81
N MET A 461 0.31 13.61 -17.16
CA MET A 461 1.42 14.50 -16.83
C MET A 461 1.28 15.87 -17.53
N LYS A 462 0.80 15.90 -18.77
CA LYS A 462 0.46 17.15 -19.48
C LYS A 462 -0.68 17.90 -18.81
N ASN A 463 -1.68 17.20 -18.29
CA ASN A 463 -2.75 17.81 -17.50
C ASN A 463 -2.19 18.46 -16.23
N VAL A 464 -1.35 17.75 -15.47
CA VAL A 464 -0.68 18.31 -14.28
C VAL A 464 0.18 19.53 -14.63
N GLN A 465 0.91 19.48 -15.74
CA GLN A 465 1.64 20.64 -16.24
C GLN A 465 0.72 21.85 -16.50
N LEU A 466 -0.44 21.63 -17.13
CA LEU A 466 -1.38 22.71 -17.42
C LEU A 466 -1.99 23.31 -16.15
N VAL A 467 -2.32 22.46 -15.17
CA VAL A 467 -2.74 22.89 -13.83
C VAL A 467 -1.63 23.73 -13.17
N HIS A 468 -0.40 23.21 -13.13
CA HIS A 468 0.75 23.89 -12.54
C HIS A 468 1.03 25.25 -13.19
N ASN A 469 0.99 25.33 -14.52
CA ASN A 469 1.16 26.58 -15.26
C ASN A 469 0.10 27.63 -14.85
N ALA A 470 -1.13 27.18 -14.62
CA ALA A 470 -2.18 28.04 -14.08
C ALA A 470 -1.92 28.42 -12.63
N GLU A 471 -1.44 27.50 -11.79
CA GLU A 471 -1.07 27.80 -10.40
C GLU A 471 0.12 28.74 -10.28
N LYS A 472 1.04 28.78 -11.24
CA LYS A 472 2.19 29.69 -11.27
C LYS A 472 1.87 31.08 -11.83
N GLY A 473 0.69 31.25 -12.40
CA GLY A 473 0.22 32.52 -12.96
C GLY A 473 0.61 32.78 -14.40
N GLN A 474 0.99 31.73 -15.16
CA GLN A 474 1.30 31.87 -16.58
C GLN A 474 0.10 32.40 -17.39
N TYR A 475 -1.11 32.05 -17.00
CA TYR A 475 -2.34 32.48 -17.68
C TYR A 475 -2.98 33.74 -17.08
N ASP A 476 -2.33 34.42 -16.13
CA ASP A 476 -2.90 35.59 -15.46
C ASP A 476 -3.18 36.75 -16.44
N ASN A 477 -2.43 36.83 -17.55
CA ASN A 477 -2.62 37.83 -18.60
C ASN A 477 -3.16 37.22 -19.91
N ASP A 478 -3.38 35.89 -19.93
CA ASP A 478 -3.91 35.15 -21.08
C ASP A 478 -5.09 34.27 -20.65
N LEU A 479 -6.19 34.94 -20.32
CA LEU A 479 -7.44 34.28 -19.91
C LEU A 479 -8.06 33.47 -21.06
N ALA A 480 -7.74 33.79 -22.31
CA ALA A 480 -8.19 33.02 -23.47
C ALA A 480 -7.54 31.62 -23.47
N ALA A 481 -6.23 31.53 -23.23
CA ALA A 481 -5.54 30.25 -23.07
C ALA A 481 -6.05 29.46 -21.86
N LEU A 482 -6.36 30.14 -20.74
CA LEU A 482 -6.93 29.49 -19.56
C LEU A 482 -8.29 28.84 -19.87
N VAL A 483 -9.18 29.55 -20.56
CA VAL A 483 -10.50 29.01 -20.95
C VAL A 483 -10.37 27.87 -21.96
N ALA A 484 -9.48 28.01 -22.94
CA ALA A 484 -9.22 26.95 -23.92
C ALA A 484 -8.73 25.67 -23.22
N THR A 485 -7.81 25.82 -22.26
CA THR A 485 -7.31 24.72 -21.41
C THR A 485 -8.43 24.10 -20.58
N GLY A 486 -9.24 24.93 -19.92
CA GLY A 486 -10.39 24.46 -19.14
C GLY A 486 -11.39 23.66 -19.99
N ARG A 487 -11.69 24.12 -21.22
CA ARG A 487 -12.57 23.40 -22.16
C ARG A 487 -12.01 22.05 -22.56
N GLU A 488 -10.72 22.00 -22.85
CA GLU A 488 -10.06 20.74 -23.19
C GLU A 488 -10.11 19.74 -22.02
N MET A 489 -9.85 20.20 -20.79
CA MET A 489 -9.94 19.36 -19.60
C MET A 489 -11.36 18.86 -19.31
N PHE A 490 -12.36 19.71 -19.51
CA PHE A 490 -13.76 19.29 -19.41
C PHE A 490 -14.08 18.16 -20.41
N ARG A 491 -13.64 18.30 -21.66
CA ARG A 491 -13.85 17.29 -22.72
C ARG A 491 -13.15 15.97 -22.35
N LEU A 492 -11.88 16.02 -21.93
CA LEU A 492 -11.13 14.83 -21.51
C LEU A 492 -11.79 14.12 -20.33
N GLY A 493 -12.26 14.87 -19.33
CA GLY A 493 -12.97 14.32 -18.18
C GLY A 493 -14.30 13.67 -18.54
N LYS A 494 -15.05 14.21 -19.51
CA LYS A 494 -16.26 13.56 -20.04
C LYS A 494 -15.93 12.31 -20.85
N LEU A 495 -14.87 12.32 -21.66
CA LEU A 495 -14.43 11.12 -22.38
C LEU A 495 -14.00 10.00 -21.44
N GLU A 496 -13.37 10.33 -20.31
CA GLU A 496 -13.05 9.35 -19.26
C GLU A 496 -14.32 8.69 -18.69
N GLN A 497 -15.37 9.47 -18.41
CA GLN A 497 -16.64 8.96 -17.91
C GLN A 497 -17.30 8.01 -18.93
N ILE A 498 -17.35 8.42 -20.19
CA ILE A 498 -17.89 7.61 -21.29
C ILE A 498 -17.09 6.32 -21.47
N ALA A 499 -15.75 6.40 -21.43
CA ALA A 499 -14.88 5.24 -21.49
C ALA A 499 -15.16 4.26 -20.33
N ARG A 500 -15.33 4.77 -19.11
CA ARG A 500 -15.64 3.95 -17.92
C ARG A 500 -17.01 3.27 -18.02
N GLU A 501 -18.01 3.95 -18.58
CA GLU A 501 -19.31 3.33 -18.87
C GLU A 501 -19.17 2.23 -19.92
N LYS A 502 -18.42 2.49 -21.00
CA LYS A 502 -18.17 1.49 -22.04
C LYS A 502 -17.43 0.26 -21.51
N VAL A 503 -16.40 0.45 -20.69
CA VAL A 503 -15.64 -0.63 -20.03
C VAL A 503 -16.58 -1.58 -19.28
N ARG A 504 -17.60 -1.07 -18.59
CA ARG A 504 -18.58 -1.90 -17.87
C ARG A 504 -19.46 -2.77 -18.77
N THR A 505 -19.56 -2.44 -20.06
CA THR A 505 -20.35 -3.21 -21.03
C THR A 505 -19.57 -4.33 -21.70
N LEU A 506 -18.24 -4.32 -21.59
CA LEU A 506 -17.37 -5.26 -22.27
C LEU A 506 -17.01 -6.42 -21.32
N ALA A 507 -17.10 -7.67 -21.80
CA ALA A 507 -16.69 -8.86 -21.05
C ALA A 507 -15.20 -9.18 -21.18
N LEU A 508 -14.56 -8.70 -22.25
CA LEU A 508 -13.13 -8.77 -22.52
C LEU A 508 -12.63 -7.34 -22.71
N VAL A 509 -11.79 -6.84 -21.79
CA VAL A 509 -11.51 -5.39 -21.72
C VAL A 509 -10.04 -5.06 -21.48
N ASP A 510 -9.55 -4.10 -22.25
CA ASP A 510 -8.41 -3.24 -21.93
C ASP A 510 -8.94 -1.82 -21.68
N GLU A 511 -8.98 -1.39 -20.41
CA GLU A 511 -9.59 -0.12 -20.00
C GLU A 511 -8.87 1.10 -20.61
N ILE A 512 -7.56 0.96 -20.85
CA ILE A 512 -6.71 2.04 -21.35
C ILE A 512 -6.94 2.20 -22.85
N GLU A 513 -7.01 1.09 -23.59
CA GLU A 513 -7.31 1.12 -25.02
C GLU A 513 -8.70 1.71 -25.29
N VAL A 514 -9.71 1.42 -24.45
CA VAL A 514 -11.02 2.08 -24.57
C VAL A 514 -10.88 3.60 -24.43
N TRP A 515 -10.14 4.07 -23.41
CA TRP A 515 -9.96 5.50 -23.18
C TRP A 515 -9.17 6.19 -24.30
N LEU A 516 -8.05 5.60 -24.71
CA LEU A 516 -7.21 6.10 -25.80
C LEU A 516 -7.96 6.12 -27.12
N ALA A 517 -8.83 5.14 -27.38
CA ALA A 517 -9.67 5.11 -28.58
C ALA A 517 -10.57 6.35 -28.67
N TYR A 518 -11.26 6.71 -27.58
CA TYR A 518 -12.09 7.92 -27.55
C TYR A 518 -11.24 9.19 -27.71
N GLN A 519 -10.13 9.32 -26.97
CA GLN A 519 -9.26 10.50 -27.06
C GLN A 519 -8.67 10.69 -28.46
N ASN A 520 -8.09 9.63 -29.03
CA ASN A 520 -7.42 9.68 -30.33
C ASN A 520 -8.42 9.95 -31.46
N LYS A 521 -9.53 9.20 -31.54
CA LYS A 521 -10.50 9.33 -32.64
C LYS A 521 -11.27 10.64 -32.58
N LEU A 522 -11.51 11.18 -31.39
CA LEU A 522 -12.22 12.45 -31.21
C LEU A 522 -11.29 13.67 -31.10
N LYS A 523 -9.96 13.48 -31.25
CA LYS A 523 -8.97 14.56 -31.20
C LYS A 523 -9.33 15.74 -32.11
N LYS A 524 -9.61 15.46 -33.39
CA LYS A 524 -9.93 16.50 -34.38
C LYS A 524 -11.31 17.12 -34.15
N SER A 525 -12.32 16.30 -33.83
CA SER A 525 -13.69 16.77 -33.72
C SER A 525 -13.97 17.54 -32.43
N LEU A 526 -13.24 17.25 -31.36
CA LEU A 526 -13.30 17.92 -30.06
C LEU A 526 -12.14 18.89 -29.81
N GLY A 527 -11.20 19.05 -30.76
CA GLY A 527 -10.10 20.00 -30.66
C GLY A 527 -9.16 19.75 -29.49
N LEU A 528 -8.77 18.49 -29.26
CA LEU A 528 -7.88 18.09 -28.16
C LEU A 528 -6.42 18.33 -28.58
N THR A 529 -5.81 19.41 -28.07
CA THR A 529 -4.45 19.80 -28.46
C THR A 529 -3.36 19.00 -27.74
N SER A 530 -3.65 18.50 -26.54
CA SER A 530 -2.75 17.71 -25.70
C SER A 530 -2.68 16.22 -26.06
N VAL A 531 -3.68 15.71 -26.79
CA VAL A 531 -3.77 14.29 -27.16
C VAL A 531 -2.88 13.98 -28.36
N THR A 532 -2.19 12.84 -28.38
CA THR A 532 -1.35 12.43 -29.50
C THR A 532 -2.16 11.95 -30.72
N SER A 533 -1.57 12.02 -31.93
CA SER A 533 -2.31 11.81 -33.19
C SER A 533 -2.52 10.35 -33.56
N GLU A 534 -1.65 9.46 -33.11
CA GLU A 534 -1.63 8.03 -33.48
C GLU A 534 -1.94 7.14 -32.29
N MET A 535 -2.57 6.00 -32.55
CA MET A 535 -2.87 4.93 -31.59
C MET A 535 -2.66 3.58 -32.28
N ARG A 536 -2.05 2.63 -31.59
CA ARG A 536 -1.61 1.35 -32.17
C ARG A 536 -2.72 0.29 -32.21
N PHE A 537 -3.52 0.16 -31.15
CA PHE A 537 -4.48 -0.95 -31.02
C PHE A 537 -5.95 -0.51 -30.93
N PHE A 538 -6.39 0.41 -31.80
CA PHE A 538 -7.82 0.77 -31.88
C PHE A 538 -8.74 -0.45 -32.09
N ASP A 539 -8.31 -1.43 -32.88
CA ASP A 539 -9.11 -2.59 -33.25
C ASP A 539 -9.43 -3.51 -32.06
N VAL A 540 -8.67 -3.45 -30.95
CA VAL A 540 -8.91 -4.28 -29.75
C VAL A 540 -9.69 -3.54 -28.64
N SER A 541 -9.83 -2.21 -28.75
CA SER A 541 -10.53 -1.38 -27.77
C SER A 541 -12.02 -1.71 -27.59
N GLY A 542 -12.66 -2.34 -28.58
CA GLY A 542 -14.10 -2.61 -28.56
C GLY A 542 -14.99 -1.37 -28.73
N VAL A 543 -14.40 -0.21 -29.07
CA VAL A 543 -15.12 1.04 -29.38
C VAL A 543 -15.58 1.02 -30.84
N THR A 544 -16.88 1.18 -31.06
CA THR A 544 -17.48 1.21 -32.40
C THR A 544 -17.59 2.63 -32.96
N VAL A 545 -17.85 2.73 -34.27
CA VAL A 545 -18.08 4.04 -34.92
C VAL A 545 -19.29 4.76 -34.32
N THR A 546 -20.34 4.03 -33.95
CA THR A 546 -21.52 4.60 -33.29
C THR A 546 -21.18 5.13 -31.91
N ASP A 547 -20.41 4.38 -31.12
CA ASP A 547 -19.95 4.84 -29.80
C ASP A 547 -19.18 6.17 -29.89
N LEU A 548 -18.34 6.34 -30.93
CA LEU A 548 -17.60 7.59 -31.17
C LEU A 548 -18.52 8.76 -31.52
N GLN A 549 -19.53 8.53 -32.35
CA GLN A 549 -20.51 9.57 -32.74
C GLN A 549 -21.35 10.00 -31.54
N ASP A 550 -21.82 9.05 -30.75
CA ASP A 550 -22.60 9.31 -29.54
C ASP A 550 -21.75 10.04 -28.50
N ALA A 551 -20.50 9.63 -28.31
CA ALA A 551 -19.57 10.30 -27.41
C ALA A 551 -19.30 11.75 -27.84
N GLU A 552 -19.10 12.00 -29.15
CA GLU A 552 -18.90 13.35 -29.66
C GLU A 552 -20.11 14.25 -29.38
N LEU A 553 -21.32 13.74 -29.64
CA LEU A 553 -22.57 14.47 -29.39
C LEU A 553 -22.77 14.75 -27.90
N GLN A 554 -22.52 13.75 -27.05
CA GLN A 554 -22.63 13.89 -25.59
C GLN A 554 -21.66 14.94 -25.04
N VAL A 555 -20.39 14.90 -25.47
CA VAL A 555 -19.38 15.88 -25.01
C VAL A 555 -19.74 17.29 -25.46
N LYS A 556 -20.14 17.48 -26.72
CA LYS A 556 -20.55 18.81 -27.22
C LYS A 556 -21.80 19.34 -26.54
N ALA A 557 -22.77 18.46 -26.27
CA ALA A 557 -23.98 18.83 -25.53
C ALA A 557 -23.65 19.21 -24.08
N ALA A 558 -22.85 18.39 -23.39
CA ALA A 558 -22.43 18.62 -22.02
C ALA A 558 -21.58 19.90 -21.89
N GLU A 559 -20.68 20.17 -22.83
CA GLU A 559 -19.88 21.42 -22.80
C GLU A 559 -20.79 22.64 -22.93
N LYS A 560 -21.88 22.54 -23.70
CA LYS A 560 -22.81 23.65 -23.85
C LYS A 560 -23.67 23.89 -22.60
N SER A 561 -24.08 22.84 -21.90
CA SER A 561 -24.97 22.95 -20.74
C SER A 561 -24.21 23.14 -19.42
N GLU A 562 -23.10 22.45 -19.23
CA GLU A 562 -22.46 22.29 -17.92
C GLU A 562 -21.16 23.08 -17.76
N PHE A 563 -20.46 23.42 -18.86
CA PHE A 563 -19.10 23.97 -18.78
C PHE A 563 -18.98 25.23 -17.93
N ARG A 564 -19.98 26.13 -18.00
CA ARG A 564 -19.98 27.39 -17.27
C ARG A 564 -20.07 27.21 -15.76
N GLU A 565 -20.78 26.20 -15.28
CA GLU A 565 -20.82 25.86 -13.86
C GLU A 565 -19.65 24.96 -13.45
N TRP A 566 -19.17 24.11 -14.36
CA TRP A 566 -17.99 23.29 -14.14
C TRP A 566 -16.73 24.13 -13.92
N ILE A 567 -16.52 25.18 -14.74
CA ILE A 567 -15.32 26.01 -14.65
C ILE A 567 -15.26 26.76 -13.30
N LEU A 568 -16.41 27.07 -12.68
CA LEU A 568 -16.47 27.66 -11.34
C LEU A 568 -15.90 26.75 -10.26
N GLN A 569 -15.87 25.43 -10.49
CA GLN A 569 -15.32 24.44 -9.57
C GLN A 569 -13.86 24.08 -9.90
N TRP A 570 -13.32 24.59 -11.01
CA TRP A 570 -12.02 24.20 -11.51
C TRP A 570 -10.90 24.87 -10.70
N GLY A 571 -10.07 24.05 -10.04
CA GLY A 571 -9.01 24.50 -9.12
C GLY A 571 -8.05 25.55 -9.71
N PRO A 572 -7.52 25.37 -10.94
CA PRO A 572 -6.72 26.38 -11.63
C PRO A 572 -7.36 27.77 -11.70
N LEU A 573 -8.68 27.85 -11.91
CA LEU A 573 -9.39 29.12 -11.93
C LEU A 573 -9.40 29.76 -10.53
N HIS A 574 -9.59 28.97 -9.47
CA HIS A 574 -9.55 29.49 -8.09
C HIS A 574 -8.20 30.15 -7.79
N ARG A 575 -7.09 29.55 -8.22
CA ARG A 575 -5.74 30.12 -8.05
C ARG A 575 -5.57 31.46 -8.77
N VAL A 576 -6.07 31.55 -10.00
CA VAL A 576 -6.05 32.81 -10.76
C VAL A 576 -6.91 33.87 -10.08
N LEU A 577 -8.10 33.50 -9.57
CA LEU A 577 -8.97 34.40 -8.82
C LEU A 577 -8.34 34.86 -7.50
N GLU A 578 -7.68 33.96 -6.77
CA GLU A 578 -6.95 34.26 -5.53
C GLU A 578 -5.83 35.29 -5.78
N ARG A 579 -5.17 35.26 -6.94
CA ARG A 579 -4.16 36.27 -7.30
C ARG A 579 -4.74 37.59 -7.79
N LYS A 580 -5.83 37.55 -8.57
CA LYS A 580 -6.42 38.75 -9.20
C LYS A 580 -7.35 39.51 -8.27
N ALA A 581 -8.01 38.81 -7.34
CA ALA A 581 -8.96 39.36 -6.37
C ALA A 581 -8.79 38.72 -4.98
N PRO A 582 -7.62 38.82 -4.35
CA PRO A 582 -7.29 38.10 -3.11
C PRO A 582 -8.27 38.40 -1.98
N GLU A 583 -8.60 39.68 -1.76
CA GLU A 583 -9.50 40.09 -0.67
C GLU A 583 -10.91 39.52 -0.83
N ARG A 584 -11.46 39.56 -2.05
CA ARG A 584 -12.82 39.07 -2.32
C ARG A 584 -12.91 37.56 -2.21
N VAL A 585 -11.90 36.84 -2.73
CA VAL A 585 -11.89 35.37 -2.65
C VAL A 585 -11.64 34.90 -1.23
N ASN A 586 -10.76 35.55 -0.47
CA ASN A 586 -10.54 35.21 0.94
C ASN A 586 -11.81 35.44 1.77
N ALA A 587 -12.50 36.56 1.57
CA ALA A 587 -13.79 36.81 2.22
C ALA A 587 -14.85 35.75 1.86
N LEU A 588 -14.89 35.28 0.61
CA LEU A 588 -15.78 34.19 0.21
C LEU A 588 -15.41 32.85 0.86
N ARG A 589 -14.12 32.57 1.06
CA ARG A 589 -13.65 31.36 1.78
C ARG A 589 -13.99 31.40 3.26
N GLU A 590 -13.74 32.53 3.92
CA GLU A 590 -14.13 32.75 5.32
C GLU A 590 -15.66 32.61 5.48
N LYS A 591 -16.42 33.20 4.55
CA LYS A 591 -17.87 33.05 4.51
C LYS A 591 -18.29 31.60 4.27
N GLN A 592 -17.59 30.83 3.43
CA GLN A 592 -17.88 29.41 3.21
C GLN A 592 -17.73 28.59 4.50
N ILE A 593 -16.69 28.86 5.29
CA ILE A 593 -16.46 28.19 6.58
C ILE A 593 -17.57 28.57 7.57
N SER A 594 -17.89 29.87 7.67
CA SER A 594 -18.97 30.36 8.53
C SER A 594 -20.34 29.78 8.14
N ASP A 595 -20.67 29.78 6.85
CA ASP A 595 -21.93 29.25 6.32
C ASP A 595 -22.07 27.74 6.62
N TYR A 596 -20.95 26.98 6.60
CA TYR A 596 -20.95 25.57 7.00
C TYR A 596 -21.27 25.42 8.48
N GLU A 597 -20.59 26.15 9.36
CA GLU A 597 -20.79 26.06 10.81
C GLU A 597 -22.22 26.46 11.21
N GLU A 598 -22.74 27.55 10.64
CA GLU A 598 -24.10 28.02 10.87
C GLU A 598 -25.15 27.04 10.34
N THR A 599 -24.98 26.53 9.10
CA THR A 599 -25.91 25.57 8.50
C THR A 599 -25.88 24.24 9.26
N TYR A 600 -24.70 23.77 9.65
CA TYR A 600 -24.56 22.55 10.45
C TYR A 600 -25.30 22.67 11.78
N ARG A 601 -25.08 23.79 12.50
CA ARG A 601 -25.75 24.04 13.77
C ARG A 601 -27.25 24.16 13.61
N MET A 602 -27.73 24.84 12.55
CA MET A 602 -29.15 24.95 12.25
C MET A 602 -29.78 23.57 11.95
N LEU A 603 -29.14 22.74 11.12
CA LEU A 603 -29.63 21.38 10.81
C LEU A 603 -29.60 20.46 12.04
N SER A 604 -28.56 20.58 12.88
CA SER A 604 -28.50 19.87 14.16
C SER A 604 -29.65 20.27 15.09
N ASP A 605 -29.96 21.56 15.16
CA ASP A 605 -30.98 22.10 16.05
C ASP A 605 -32.42 21.82 15.57
N THR A 606 -32.62 21.76 14.25
CA THR A 606 -33.94 21.59 13.62
C THR A 606 -34.29 20.14 13.27
N GLU A 607 -33.29 19.31 12.94
CA GLU A 607 -33.51 17.91 12.55
C GLU A 607 -33.03 16.92 13.62
N LEU A 608 -31.80 17.07 14.14
CA LEU A 608 -31.23 16.08 15.06
C LEU A 608 -31.77 16.21 16.49
N ARG A 609 -31.88 17.44 17.01
CA ARG A 609 -32.33 17.70 18.39
C ARG A 609 -33.78 17.25 18.63
N PRO A 610 -34.76 17.53 17.75
CA PRO A 610 -36.13 17.05 17.96
C PRO A 610 -36.26 15.52 17.85
N SER A 611 -35.40 14.89 17.06
CA SER A 611 -35.34 13.43 16.91
C SER A 611 -34.47 12.72 17.96
N GLY A 612 -33.83 13.46 18.87
CA GLY A 612 -32.93 12.89 19.89
C GLY A 612 -31.67 12.23 19.32
N LEU A 613 -31.27 12.59 18.09
CA LEU A 613 -30.16 11.99 17.34
C LEU A 613 -28.84 12.76 17.50
N VAL A 614 -28.78 13.76 18.39
CA VAL A 614 -27.54 14.47 18.72
C VAL A 614 -26.59 13.50 19.42
N GLY A 615 -25.38 13.33 18.89
CA GLY A 615 -24.42 12.29 19.30
C GLY A 615 -24.46 11.01 18.45
N ASN A 616 -25.39 10.89 17.49
CA ASN A 616 -25.35 9.83 16.49
C ASN A 616 -24.41 10.25 15.34
N THR A 617 -23.27 9.58 15.24
CA THR A 617 -22.22 9.91 14.26
C THR A 617 -22.66 9.81 12.80
N ASP A 618 -23.62 8.93 12.48
CA ASP A 618 -24.11 8.77 11.11
C ASP A 618 -25.08 9.88 10.72
N ALA A 619 -25.96 10.27 11.65
CA ALA A 619 -26.87 11.39 11.46
C ALA A 619 -26.09 12.72 11.35
N GLU A 620 -25.09 12.92 12.21
CA GLU A 620 -24.17 14.07 12.18
C GLU A 620 -23.35 14.11 10.88
N ARG A 621 -22.82 12.97 10.41
CA ARG A 621 -22.13 12.91 9.10
C ARG A 621 -23.05 13.30 7.95
N THR A 622 -24.32 12.88 8.01
CA THR A 622 -25.31 13.18 6.96
C THR A 622 -25.63 14.67 6.89
N ILE A 623 -25.90 15.32 8.03
CA ILE A 623 -26.13 16.78 8.04
C ILE A 623 -24.85 17.55 7.73
N GLY A 624 -23.67 17.03 8.10
CA GLY A 624 -22.37 17.58 7.76
C GLY A 624 -22.14 17.66 6.27
N ALA A 625 -22.40 16.56 5.54
CA ALA A 625 -22.33 16.53 4.08
C ALA A 625 -23.30 17.52 3.44
N ARG A 626 -24.55 17.61 3.95
CA ARG A 626 -25.55 18.57 3.45
C ARG A 626 -25.15 20.03 3.71
N ALA A 627 -24.63 20.33 4.89
CA ALA A 627 -24.14 21.65 5.24
C ALA A 627 -22.95 22.05 4.36
N MET A 628 -22.01 21.12 4.11
CA MET A 628 -20.86 21.37 3.24
C MET A 628 -21.28 21.63 1.80
N GLU A 629 -22.24 20.87 1.25
CA GLU A 629 -22.76 21.10 -0.11
C GLU A 629 -23.53 22.44 -0.21
N SER A 630 -24.31 22.78 0.82
CA SER A 630 -24.99 24.08 0.91
C SER A 630 -23.99 25.24 0.92
N ALA A 631 -22.97 25.17 1.78
CA ALA A 631 -21.92 26.19 1.87
C ALA A 631 -21.10 26.28 0.58
N LYS A 632 -20.78 25.14 -0.05
CA LYS A 632 -20.13 25.08 -1.36
C LYS A 632 -20.97 25.75 -2.44
N LYS A 633 -22.28 25.52 -2.47
CA LYS A 633 -23.18 26.19 -3.42
C LYS A 633 -23.18 27.71 -3.22
N THR A 634 -23.30 28.18 -1.98
CA THR A 634 -23.25 29.63 -1.67
C THR A 634 -21.89 30.25 -2.05
N PHE A 635 -20.80 29.53 -1.83
CA PHE A 635 -19.46 29.94 -2.26
C PHE A 635 -19.37 30.08 -3.78
N LEU A 636 -19.86 29.09 -4.54
CA LEU A 636 -19.88 29.13 -6.00
C LEU A 636 -20.78 30.26 -6.53
N ASP A 637 -21.92 30.52 -5.88
CA ASP A 637 -22.79 31.65 -6.21
C ASP A 637 -22.09 33.01 -6.01
N GLY A 638 -21.22 33.12 -5.00
CA GLY A 638 -20.37 34.29 -4.78
C GLY A 638 -19.21 34.42 -5.77
N LEU A 639 -18.66 33.30 -6.25
CA LEU A 639 -17.62 33.30 -7.30
C LEU A 639 -18.18 33.62 -8.69
N ARG A 640 -19.41 33.22 -9.00
CA ARG A 640 -20.05 33.41 -10.31
C ARG A 640 -19.94 34.84 -10.85
N PRO A 641 -20.26 35.92 -10.11
CA PRO A 641 -20.13 37.28 -10.64
C PRO A 641 -18.67 37.69 -10.90
N LEU A 642 -17.72 37.24 -10.08
CA LEU A 642 -16.29 37.53 -10.28
C LEU A 642 -15.76 36.86 -11.55
N VAL A 643 -16.16 35.60 -11.76
CA VAL A 643 -15.82 34.86 -12.97
C VAL A 643 -16.49 35.46 -14.20
N GLU A 644 -17.72 35.93 -14.10
CA GLU A 644 -18.40 36.59 -15.21
C GLU A 644 -17.74 37.91 -15.60
N GLU A 645 -17.37 38.73 -14.61
CA GLU A 645 -16.66 40.00 -14.82
C GLU A 645 -15.31 39.77 -15.52
N MET A 646 -14.58 38.71 -15.14
CA MET A 646 -13.25 38.43 -15.67
C MET A 646 -13.25 37.63 -16.99
N LEU A 647 -14.14 36.64 -17.13
CA LEU A 647 -14.11 35.65 -18.21
C LEU A 647 -15.33 35.70 -19.13
N GLY A 648 -16.32 36.55 -18.87
CA GLY A 648 -17.58 36.60 -19.62
C GLY A 648 -17.41 36.75 -21.14
N SER A 649 -16.43 37.55 -21.58
CA SER A 649 -16.11 37.71 -23.02
C SER A 649 -15.46 36.48 -23.66
N TYR A 650 -14.82 35.62 -22.86
CA TYR A 650 -14.12 34.40 -23.29
C TYR A 650 -15.00 33.13 -23.19
N LEU A 651 -16.14 33.21 -22.48
CA LEU A 651 -17.03 32.07 -22.22
C LEU A 651 -18.13 31.85 -23.27
N ASN A 652 -18.12 32.58 -24.39
CA ASN A 652 -19.09 32.43 -25.48
C ASN A 652 -19.20 30.98 -25.98
N ALA A 653 -20.41 30.57 -26.39
CA ALA A 653 -20.67 29.22 -26.88
C ALA A 653 -19.88 28.91 -28.16
N GLN A 654 -18.97 27.94 -28.09
CA GLN A 654 -18.06 27.58 -29.18
C GLN A 654 -18.76 26.79 -30.32
N TRP A 655 -19.83 26.05 -30.00
CA TRP A 655 -20.53 25.17 -30.94
C TRP A 655 -21.87 25.78 -31.39
N ARG A 656 -22.01 26.14 -32.68
CA ARG A 656 -23.29 26.55 -33.30
C ARG A 656 -24.11 25.30 -33.66
N ARG A 657 -25.44 25.37 -33.49
CA ARG A 657 -26.36 24.32 -33.98
C ARG A 657 -26.21 24.20 -35.50
N ASN A 658 -25.87 23.02 -35.98
CA ASN A 658 -26.36 22.55 -37.27
C ASN A 658 -27.67 21.82 -37.02
#